data_AF-A0A925W3V4-F1
#
_entry.id   AF-A0A925W3V4-F1
#
_cell.length_a   1.000
_cell.length_b   1.000
_cell.length_c   1.000
_cell.angle_alpha   90.00
_cell.angle_beta   90.00
_cell.angle_gamma   90.00
#
_symmetry.space_group_name_H-M   'P 1'
#
loop_
_entity.id
_entity.type
_entity.pdbx_description
1 polymer ?
#
loop_
_entity_poly.entity_id
_entity_poly.type
_entity_poly.pdbx_seq_one_letter_code
_entity_poly.pdbx_strand_id
1 'polypeptide(L)'
;MSDPIVRRRIPVIRRLRIGSLRLVALILPLVLVATVSDIVTEQPEASAAPAYAPTEAAQEMSTPGRALGAEPRPTDPDAARALRTAPAVVWPAASSAEVVPAAKSAAGMSAGVTGMTPAAGLPIAIGDGGEVGAADVTGAPLTPARVRVEVLDRARTARAGVDGLLTRVERSDSVLTSGSVRFQVDYTSFRHAYGADWSSRLRLVTLPECALSAPDAPACQGVPLRTANSTAAGTATAEVRIPARGGVLVALAASESGGAGDFAATSLAPSATWQAGGSTGDFSWSYGLRTPPAAGGPAPSLSLAYSSGSVDGRTASTNNQPSWVGEGFDMGSGFIERKYVSCAEDVTGAGNPKTGDQCWGTNNATMSLNGRASELVRDDATGVWRPRNDDGSRVERLTGAVNGDNDGEYWKVTTLDGTQYWFGRHRLPGWVAGKPETKSTWTVPVFGNHSGEACHQATFAASWCQQAWRWNLDHVVDPHGNSMSYFYETEINHYGRNLIAADETPYVRAGYLTRIDYGQRNGSEYTSSPMRVTFAVDERCIPGGSITCAPNQLTTGTAASWPDVPFDNNCNAGAACTGQFSPSFWTRKKLASVTTAVWTGTAYRDVDTWTLRHTFPDPGDGTSAALWLDTLTHTGKAGTALNLPAINFDGVQLTNRVDALEGLAPINRLRMSSIYNETGGALAVNYAPVECVRGVRMPTSPDSNTLRCFPSFWTPEGQTEPTLDWFHKYVVAQVVSTDNVGGAPSTQSNYEYVGGAAWHWDDEEFTLDARRTWGQWRGYAKVRTRDGAAGPGQTFTETLFLRGMDEDKLAAGGTKNVVVTDSEGGTIEDHWRYAGLVRETIQYNGAGGPVVAAEISDPSLRGPTATRARPVGPLQAFLLDTGRVRGRAVLQDSTVRRVEVVRTFDDKGLPTQIDDLGDTSTSADDRCTRYTYARNTATWLLNYVSRVETVGVGCAATPSRPADVVSDVRTYHDGATVHGTVPTRGTVTRTEDISGWSGSSPTYATSARAVYDALGRVVESYDATGAKTTTAYTPSAGGPVTGTTVTNVLGHAEAVTIDPAWGEPTAVVDANGKRTDAEYDALGRRTKVWLPGRSKSGGATPNQTFAYLIRTNGPSAVSTASLRDDGSYMTSHELYDGQLRLRQTQLPAAEGGRVLTDM
;
A
#
# COMPACT_ATOMS: atom_id res chain seq x y z
N MET A 1 -4.35 -37.03 -56.20
CA MET A 1 -5.06 -36.86 -57.47
C MET A 1 -6.32 -36.08 -57.15
N SER A 2 -6.61 -34.88 -57.63
CA SER A 2 -5.89 -33.84 -58.36
C SER A 2 -6.68 -32.54 -58.10
N ASP A 3 -5.95 -31.43 -57.97
CA ASP A 3 -6.42 -30.03 -57.96
C ASP A 3 -7.26 -29.68 -59.23
N PRO A 4 -8.07 -28.59 -59.28
CA PRO A 4 -7.51 -27.21 -59.26
C PRO A 4 -8.36 -26.04 -58.69
N ILE A 5 -7.67 -25.12 -58.02
CA ILE A 5 -7.64 -23.63 -58.16
C ILE A 5 -8.93 -22.88 -58.59
N VAL A 6 -9.45 -21.99 -57.71
CA VAL A 6 -10.04 -20.68 -58.07
C VAL A 6 -9.74 -19.61 -57.00
N ARG A 7 -9.20 -18.47 -57.46
CA ARG A 7 -8.87 -17.22 -56.74
C ARG A 7 -10.09 -16.60 -56.02
N ARG A 8 -9.91 -16.11 -54.78
CA ARG A 8 -10.83 -15.13 -54.15
C ARG A 8 -10.15 -13.80 -53.86
N ARG A 9 -10.87 -12.74 -54.21
CA ARG A 9 -10.53 -11.32 -54.13
C ARG A 9 -10.51 -10.84 -52.68
N ILE A 10 -9.55 -9.96 -52.39
CA ILE A 10 -9.43 -9.15 -51.18
C ILE A 10 -10.41 -7.96 -51.27
N PRO A 11 -11.24 -7.66 -50.25
CA PRO A 11 -11.79 -6.33 -50.08
C PRO A 11 -10.95 -5.51 -49.10
N VAL A 12 -10.67 -4.29 -49.55
CA VAL A 12 -9.95 -3.19 -48.91
C VAL A 12 -10.62 -2.79 -47.59
N ILE A 13 -9.89 -2.89 -46.47
CA ILE A 13 -10.30 -2.33 -45.17
C ILE A 13 -9.85 -0.87 -45.11
N ARG A 14 -10.83 0.03 -45.00
CA ARG A 14 -10.64 1.47 -44.75
C ARG A 14 -10.00 1.69 -43.37
N ARG A 15 -8.98 2.56 -43.37
CA ARG A 15 -8.31 3.25 -42.26
C ARG A 15 -9.05 3.20 -40.90
N LEU A 16 -8.55 2.42 -39.95
CA LEU A 16 -8.70 2.67 -38.51
C LEU A 16 -7.47 3.44 -38.02
N ARG A 17 -7.70 4.69 -37.58
CA ARG A 17 -6.74 5.44 -36.76
C ARG A 17 -6.77 4.82 -35.36
N ILE A 18 -5.68 4.18 -34.99
CA ILE A 18 -5.40 3.73 -33.61
C ILE A 18 -5.27 5.00 -32.75
N GLY A 19 -6.18 5.14 -31.79
CA GLY A 19 -6.17 6.19 -30.79
C GLY A 19 -5.34 5.76 -29.59
N SER A 20 -4.35 6.58 -29.26
CA SER A 20 -3.63 6.56 -27.99
C SER A 20 -3.80 7.94 -27.36
N LEU A 21 -3.98 7.98 -26.04
CA LEU A 21 -4.06 9.15 -25.15
C LEU A 21 -5.40 9.92 -25.09
N ARG A 22 -6.20 9.62 -24.07
CA ARG A 22 -6.92 10.62 -23.29
C ARG A 22 -6.70 10.37 -21.81
N LEU A 23 -5.72 11.09 -21.24
CA LEU A 23 -5.73 11.48 -19.84
C LEU A 23 -5.87 13.02 -19.82
N VAL A 24 -6.70 13.52 -18.90
CA VAL A 24 -7.16 14.91 -18.71
C VAL A 24 -8.38 15.33 -19.55
N ALA A 25 -9.57 15.08 -18.98
CA ALA A 25 -10.71 16.01 -19.01
C ALA A 25 -11.68 15.64 -17.87
N LEU A 26 -11.48 16.26 -16.71
CA LEU A 26 -12.42 16.29 -15.60
C LEU A 26 -12.92 17.73 -15.51
N ILE A 27 -14.17 17.95 -15.90
CA ILE A 27 -15.18 18.94 -15.43
C ILE A 27 -16.31 18.98 -16.49
N LEU A 28 -17.34 18.18 -16.19
CA LEU A 28 -18.79 18.17 -16.51
C LEU A 28 -19.36 19.08 -17.64
N PRO A 29 -20.46 18.60 -18.27
CA PRO A 29 -21.77 19.03 -17.77
C PRO A 29 -22.84 17.93 -17.72
N LEU A 30 -23.85 18.17 -16.88
CA LEU A 30 -25.24 17.76 -17.01
C LEU A 30 -25.58 16.43 -17.71
N VAL A 31 -26.18 15.55 -16.89
CA VAL A 31 -27.29 14.65 -17.22
C VAL A 31 -27.93 14.91 -18.60
N LEU A 32 -27.76 13.94 -19.52
CA LEU A 32 -28.78 13.61 -20.51
C LEU A 32 -29.30 12.20 -20.18
N VAL A 33 -30.53 12.16 -19.67
CA VAL A 33 -31.42 11.01 -19.73
C VAL A 33 -31.80 10.78 -21.21
N ALA A 34 -31.97 9.51 -21.59
CA ALA A 34 -32.35 8.97 -22.91
C ALA A 34 -31.19 8.86 -23.92
N THR A 35 -30.85 7.66 -24.41
CA THR A 35 -31.73 6.79 -25.19
C THR A 35 -31.69 5.30 -24.79
N VAL A 36 -32.77 4.82 -24.17
CA VAL A 36 -33.32 3.50 -24.47
C VAL A 36 -34.53 3.77 -25.37
N SER A 37 -34.34 3.59 -26.67
CA SER A 37 -35.32 3.40 -27.76
C SER A 37 -34.43 3.20 -29.00
N ASP A 38 -34.47 2.13 -29.78
CA ASP A 38 -35.58 1.28 -30.22
C ASP A 38 -35.18 -0.20 -30.04
N ILE A 39 -36.07 -1.15 -29.74
CA ILE A 39 -37.14 -1.62 -30.61
C ILE A 39 -38.44 -1.75 -29.81
N VAL A 40 -39.35 -0.79 -29.96
CA VAL A 40 -40.79 -1.05 -29.93
C VAL A 40 -41.28 -0.78 -31.34
N THR A 41 -41.62 -1.82 -32.08
CA THR A 41 -42.42 -1.68 -33.28
C THR A 41 -43.88 -1.58 -32.83
N GLU A 42 -44.54 -0.46 -33.11
CA GLU A 42 -46.00 -0.43 -33.21
C GLU A 42 -46.40 -1.37 -34.36
N GLN A 43 -47.21 -2.38 -34.04
CA GLN A 43 -47.91 -3.13 -35.08
C GLN A 43 -49.01 -2.24 -35.65
N PRO A 44 -49.09 -2.02 -36.97
CA PRO A 44 -50.31 -1.53 -37.58
C PRO A 44 -51.40 -2.61 -37.44
N GLU A 45 -52.66 -2.17 -37.34
CA GLU A 45 -53.83 -3.07 -37.37
C GLU A 45 -53.71 -4.05 -38.56
N ALA A 46 -53.80 -5.34 -38.23
CA ALA A 46 -53.68 -6.42 -39.20
C ALA A 46 -54.89 -6.45 -40.12
N SER A 47 -54.70 -6.00 -41.37
CA SER A 47 -55.41 -6.61 -42.50
C SER A 47 -54.85 -8.02 -42.69
N ALA A 48 -55.73 -9.02 -42.75
CA ALA A 48 -55.37 -10.43 -42.83
C ALA A 48 -54.43 -10.73 -44.02
N ALA A 49 -53.14 -10.89 -43.72
CA ALA A 49 -52.16 -11.47 -44.63
C ALA A 49 -52.20 -13.01 -44.53
N PRO A 50 -51.90 -13.73 -45.63
CA PRO A 50 -52.00 -15.18 -45.68
C PRO A 50 -51.06 -15.84 -44.66
N ALA A 51 -51.47 -16.98 -44.13
CA ALA A 51 -50.74 -17.76 -43.13
C ALA A 51 -49.27 -17.96 -43.55
N TYR A 52 -48.35 -17.45 -42.75
CA TYR A 52 -46.92 -17.74 -42.86
C TYR A 52 -46.71 -19.22 -42.55
N ALA A 53 -46.35 -20.01 -43.56
CA ALA A 53 -45.82 -21.34 -43.35
C ALA A 53 -44.33 -21.21 -43.01
N PRO A 54 -43.88 -21.59 -41.80
CA PRO A 54 -42.46 -21.57 -41.48
C PRO A 54 -41.73 -22.50 -42.46
N THR A 55 -40.71 -21.99 -43.15
CA THR A 55 -39.68 -22.86 -43.73
C THR A 55 -39.11 -23.70 -42.60
N GLU A 56 -39.05 -25.03 -42.77
CA GLU A 56 -38.32 -25.93 -41.87
C GLU A 56 -36.96 -25.30 -41.56
N ALA A 57 -36.73 -24.98 -40.29
CA ALA A 57 -35.42 -24.50 -39.86
C ALA A 57 -34.40 -25.58 -40.24
N ALA A 58 -33.30 -25.19 -40.87
CA ALA A 58 -32.22 -26.13 -41.14
C ALA A 58 -31.85 -26.81 -39.82
N GLN A 59 -31.98 -28.14 -39.75
CA GLN A 59 -31.60 -28.89 -38.56
C GLN A 59 -30.11 -28.67 -38.30
N GLU A 60 -29.80 -27.99 -37.20
CA GLU A 60 -28.43 -27.88 -36.74
C GLU A 60 -27.93 -29.28 -36.37
N MET A 61 -26.78 -29.66 -36.92
CA MET A 61 -26.19 -30.96 -36.63
C MET A 61 -25.80 -31.06 -35.17
N SER A 62 -26.41 -31.99 -34.43
CA SER A 62 -26.01 -32.30 -33.06
C SER A 62 -24.57 -32.80 -33.04
N THR A 63 -23.71 -32.10 -32.30
CA THR A 63 -22.33 -32.52 -32.07
C THR A 63 -22.21 -33.08 -30.65
N PRO A 64 -21.69 -34.31 -30.45
CA PRO A 64 -21.47 -34.86 -29.11
C PRO A 64 -20.55 -33.97 -28.28
N GLY A 65 -21.01 -33.54 -27.10
CA GLY A 65 -20.19 -32.82 -26.12
C GLY A 65 -19.62 -33.76 -25.04
N ARG A 66 -18.58 -33.30 -24.33
CA ARG A 66 -18.09 -33.93 -23.10
C ARG A 66 -18.12 -32.92 -21.95
N ALA A 67 -18.37 -33.38 -20.73
CA ALA A 67 -18.17 -32.53 -19.56
C ALA A 67 -16.68 -32.25 -19.37
N LEU A 68 -16.33 -30.98 -19.16
CA LEU A 68 -14.99 -30.60 -18.70
C LEU A 68 -14.98 -30.67 -17.17
N GLY A 69 -13.97 -31.36 -16.63
CA GLY A 69 -13.71 -31.37 -15.19
C GLY A 69 -12.89 -30.14 -14.81
N ALA A 70 -13.18 -29.55 -13.66
CA ALA A 70 -12.33 -28.51 -13.10
C ALA A 70 -11.01 -29.11 -12.59
N GLU A 71 -9.92 -28.40 -12.81
CA GLU A 71 -8.62 -28.71 -12.21
C GLU A 71 -8.63 -28.25 -10.75
N PRO A 72 -8.36 -29.15 -9.78
CA PRO A 72 -8.34 -28.75 -8.37
C PRO A 72 -7.15 -27.82 -8.09
N ARG A 73 -7.36 -26.85 -7.19
CA ARG A 73 -6.24 -26.07 -6.62
C ARG A 73 -5.19 -27.06 -6.06
N PRO A 74 -3.91 -26.92 -6.44
CA PRO A 74 -2.81 -27.65 -5.80
C PRO A 74 -2.82 -27.51 -4.28
N THR A 75 -2.19 -28.44 -3.57
CA THR A 75 -2.04 -28.28 -2.12
C THR A 75 -1.15 -27.09 -1.82
N ASP A 76 -1.63 -26.17 -0.99
CA ASP A 76 -0.86 -25.02 -0.53
C ASP A 76 0.38 -25.48 0.25
N PRO A 77 1.61 -25.20 -0.25
CA PRO A 77 2.83 -25.60 0.43
C PRO A 77 3.05 -24.87 1.77
N ASP A 78 2.51 -23.66 1.93
CA ASP A 78 2.66 -22.87 3.16
C ASP A 78 1.70 -23.32 4.25
N ALA A 79 0.52 -23.82 3.87
CA ALA A 79 -0.43 -24.43 4.80
C ALA A 79 0.19 -25.63 5.57
N ALA A 80 1.16 -26.33 4.97
CA ALA A 80 1.91 -27.39 5.65
C ALA A 80 2.87 -26.86 6.73
N ARG A 81 3.33 -25.60 6.58
CA ARG A 81 4.24 -24.91 7.51
C ARG A 81 3.50 -24.03 8.53
N ALA A 82 2.20 -23.78 8.33
CA ALA A 82 1.39 -22.99 9.23
C ALA A 82 1.39 -23.58 10.66
N LEU A 83 1.82 -22.78 11.63
CA LEU A 83 1.78 -23.15 13.04
C LEU A 83 0.32 -23.36 13.48
N ARG A 84 0.02 -24.56 13.98
CA ARG A 84 -1.32 -24.92 14.52
C ARG A 84 -1.37 -24.89 16.05
N THR A 85 -0.22 -24.93 16.69
CA THR A 85 -0.02 -24.83 18.13
C THR A 85 1.22 -23.99 18.38
N ALA A 86 1.25 -23.27 19.50
CA ALA A 86 2.45 -22.57 19.94
C ALA A 86 3.63 -23.55 20.08
N PRO A 87 4.86 -23.16 19.69
CA PRO A 87 6.06 -23.94 19.96
C PRO A 87 6.23 -24.18 21.46
N ALA A 88 6.72 -25.36 21.84
CA ALA A 88 6.97 -25.69 23.24
C ALA A 88 8.13 -24.84 23.80
N VAL A 89 7.97 -24.36 25.03
CA VAL A 89 8.98 -23.56 25.74
C VAL A 89 9.31 -24.28 27.04
N VAL A 90 10.56 -24.69 27.19
CA VAL A 90 11.07 -25.40 28.36
C VAL A 90 12.25 -24.60 28.92
N TRP A 91 11.98 -23.90 30.02
CA TRP A 91 13.01 -23.18 30.77
C TRP A 91 13.88 -24.15 31.59
N PRO A 92 15.20 -23.91 31.70
CA PRO A 92 16.08 -24.69 32.55
C PRO A 92 15.70 -24.54 34.03
N ALA A 93 15.86 -25.61 34.81
CA ALA A 93 15.68 -25.58 36.25
C ALA A 93 16.87 -24.89 36.93
N ALA A 94 16.62 -24.27 38.09
CA ALA A 94 17.68 -23.71 38.91
C ALA A 94 18.60 -24.82 39.41
N SER A 95 19.89 -24.73 39.11
CA SER A 95 20.91 -25.71 39.47
C SER A 95 22.29 -25.08 39.37
N SER A 96 23.31 -25.74 39.93
CA SER A 96 24.70 -25.30 39.83
C SER A 96 25.64 -26.45 39.49
N ALA A 97 26.68 -26.16 38.71
CA ALA A 97 27.72 -27.11 38.34
C ALA A 97 29.11 -26.45 38.41
N GLU A 98 30.13 -27.26 38.71
CA GLU A 98 31.52 -26.87 38.50
C GLU A 98 31.99 -27.31 37.12
N VAL A 99 32.75 -26.43 36.46
CA VAL A 99 33.25 -26.64 35.10
C VAL A 99 34.72 -26.25 35.02
N VAL A 100 35.50 -27.09 34.35
CA VAL A 100 36.88 -26.78 33.96
C VAL A 100 36.83 -26.20 32.54
N PRO A 101 37.23 -24.94 32.33
CA PRO A 101 37.26 -24.36 30.99
C PRO A 101 38.14 -25.18 30.04
N ALA A 102 37.66 -25.42 28.82
CA ALA A 102 38.44 -26.14 27.82
C ALA A 102 39.65 -25.29 27.38
N ALA A 103 40.84 -25.89 27.35
CA ALA A 103 42.07 -25.23 26.89
C ALA A 103 42.05 -25.00 25.37
N LYS A 104 42.64 -23.88 24.89
CA LYS A 104 42.85 -23.64 23.45
C LYS A 104 43.72 -24.74 22.84
N SER A 105 43.17 -25.49 21.88
CA SER A 105 43.98 -26.35 20.99
C SER A 105 44.58 -25.51 19.85
N ALA A 106 45.90 -25.56 19.68
CA ALA A 106 46.64 -24.78 18.68
C ALA A 106 46.49 -25.25 17.21
N ALA A 107 45.42 -25.99 16.86
CA ALA A 107 45.28 -26.58 15.52
C ALA A 107 43.84 -26.43 14.97
N GLY A 108 43.72 -25.70 13.85
CA GLY A 108 42.62 -25.81 12.89
C GLY A 108 41.45 -24.83 13.06
N MET A 109 41.40 -23.80 12.22
CA MET A 109 40.21 -22.96 12.00
C MET A 109 39.21 -23.71 11.10
N SER A 110 38.20 -24.37 11.69
CA SER A 110 36.93 -24.68 11.03
C SER A 110 35.80 -24.74 12.06
N ALA A 111 34.61 -24.28 11.66
CA ALA A 111 33.44 -24.07 12.50
C ALA A 111 32.93 -25.37 13.14
N GLY A 112 33.00 -25.44 14.47
CA GLY A 112 32.49 -26.51 15.32
C GLY A 112 32.88 -26.23 16.76
N VAL A 113 32.10 -26.74 17.72
CA VAL A 113 32.19 -26.58 19.20
C VAL A 113 33.53 -27.07 19.77
N THR A 114 34.64 -26.50 19.32
CA THR A 114 36.00 -26.84 19.74
C THR A 114 36.44 -25.78 20.75
N GLY A 115 36.84 -26.22 21.95
CA GLY A 115 37.30 -25.32 23.01
C GLY A 115 36.24 -24.81 23.99
N MET A 116 35.10 -25.49 24.16
CA MET A 116 34.11 -25.22 25.23
C MET A 116 33.79 -26.51 26.00
N THR A 117 33.67 -26.43 27.33
CA THR A 117 33.25 -27.53 28.21
C THR A 117 31.80 -27.28 28.68
N PRO A 118 30.83 -28.16 28.39
CA PRO A 118 29.47 -28.05 28.91
C PRO A 118 29.42 -28.17 30.44
N ALA A 119 28.60 -27.34 31.07
CA ALA A 119 28.25 -27.44 32.48
C ALA A 119 27.22 -28.55 32.68
N ALA A 120 27.54 -29.56 33.48
CA ALA A 120 26.68 -30.73 33.64
C ALA A 120 25.25 -30.34 34.10
N GLY A 121 24.26 -30.68 33.29
CA GLY A 121 22.84 -30.43 33.59
C GLY A 121 22.39 -28.97 33.44
N LEU A 122 23.22 -28.08 32.89
CA LEU A 122 22.90 -26.68 32.64
C LEU A 122 23.01 -26.35 31.14
N PRO A 123 22.27 -25.35 30.64
CA PRO A 123 22.38 -24.89 29.25
C PRO A 123 23.62 -23.99 29.03
N ILE A 124 24.70 -24.19 29.80
CA ILE A 124 25.87 -23.31 29.81
C ILE A 124 27.11 -24.10 29.39
N ALA A 125 27.98 -23.49 28.60
CA ALA A 125 29.31 -24.02 28.32
C ALA A 125 30.38 -22.95 28.59
N ILE A 126 31.56 -23.38 29.05
CA ILE A 126 32.68 -22.51 29.44
C ILE A 126 33.95 -22.91 28.69
N GLY A 127 34.62 -21.94 28.08
CA GLY A 127 35.91 -22.10 27.41
C GLY A 127 36.95 -21.08 27.85
N ASP A 128 38.15 -21.21 27.29
CA ASP A 128 39.27 -20.30 27.54
C ASP A 128 38.94 -18.85 27.15
N GLY A 129 39.23 -17.89 28.04
CA GLY A 129 39.08 -16.45 27.75
C GLY A 129 40.29 -15.93 26.95
N GLY A 130 40.06 -15.16 25.88
CA GLY A 130 41.14 -14.59 25.07
C GLY A 130 41.84 -13.37 25.71
N GLU A 131 43.00 -13.00 25.16
CA GLU A 131 43.71 -11.75 25.49
C GLU A 131 42.90 -10.53 25.06
N VAL A 132 42.65 -9.64 26.00
CA VAL A 132 42.09 -8.30 25.76
C VAL A 132 43.04 -7.53 24.84
N GLY A 133 42.51 -6.91 23.78
CA GLY A 133 43.30 -6.11 22.82
C GLY A 133 44.22 -5.11 23.52
N ALA A 134 45.46 -5.06 23.04
CA ALA A 134 46.58 -4.33 23.65
C ALA A 134 46.37 -2.81 23.69
N ALA A 135 45.99 -2.28 24.85
CA ALA A 135 46.46 -1.01 25.39
C ALA A 135 46.05 -0.95 26.87
N ASP A 136 47.03 -0.74 27.76
CA ASP A 136 46.90 -0.60 29.21
C ASP A 136 46.47 -1.84 30.01
N VAL A 137 47.44 -2.66 30.43
CA VAL A 137 47.68 -3.13 31.82
C VAL A 137 48.81 -4.18 31.80
N THR A 138 49.80 -4.02 32.67
CA THR A 138 50.74 -5.06 33.04
C THR A 138 50.02 -6.21 33.78
N GLY A 139 49.64 -7.27 33.05
CA GLY A 139 49.13 -8.53 33.59
C GLY A 139 47.90 -9.05 32.82
N ALA A 140 48.11 -10.03 31.94
CA ALA A 140 47.02 -10.69 31.22
C ALA A 140 46.04 -11.39 32.21
N PRO A 141 44.70 -11.25 32.06
CA PRO A 141 43.75 -12.01 32.86
C PRO A 141 43.94 -13.51 32.60
N LEU A 142 44.21 -14.28 33.65
CA LEU A 142 44.33 -15.74 33.56
C LEU A 142 42.93 -16.36 33.53
N THR A 143 42.66 -17.22 32.54
CA THR A 143 41.49 -18.10 32.55
C THR A 143 41.47 -18.93 33.84
N PRO A 144 40.36 -18.92 34.60
CA PRO A 144 40.25 -19.73 35.81
C PRO A 144 40.43 -21.23 35.53
N ALA A 145 41.12 -21.95 36.41
CA ALA A 145 41.25 -23.39 36.30
C ALA A 145 39.92 -24.13 36.57
N ARG A 146 39.01 -23.45 37.28
CA ARG A 146 37.68 -23.96 37.63
C ARG A 146 36.71 -22.81 37.88
N VAL A 147 35.50 -22.97 37.36
CA VAL A 147 34.41 -22.01 37.49
C VAL A 147 33.18 -22.73 38.02
N ARG A 148 32.47 -22.12 38.98
CA ARG A 148 31.14 -22.53 39.39
C ARG A 148 30.11 -21.68 38.65
N VAL A 149 29.14 -22.35 38.05
CA VAL A 149 28.04 -21.76 37.29
C VAL A 149 26.74 -22.13 37.98
N GLU A 150 25.88 -21.16 38.25
CA GLU A 150 24.56 -21.35 38.88
C GLU A 150 23.48 -20.68 38.04
N VAL A 151 22.56 -21.45 37.46
CA VAL A 151 21.35 -20.90 36.84
C VAL A 151 20.36 -20.55 37.95
N LEU A 152 19.92 -19.30 38.00
CA LEU A 152 18.99 -18.82 39.01
C LEU A 152 17.54 -19.16 38.66
N ASP A 153 16.69 -19.28 39.67
CA ASP A 153 15.26 -19.53 39.47
C ASP A 153 14.56 -18.35 38.77
N ARG A 154 13.40 -18.62 38.17
CA ARG A 154 12.62 -17.60 37.44
C ARG A 154 12.16 -16.45 38.31
N ALA A 155 11.94 -16.66 39.61
CA ALA A 155 11.51 -15.59 40.51
C ALA A 155 12.65 -14.59 40.78
N ARG A 156 13.88 -15.07 40.97
CA ARG A 156 15.10 -14.26 41.06
C ARG A 156 15.39 -13.55 39.75
N THR A 157 15.21 -14.24 38.63
CA THR A 157 15.42 -13.70 37.28
C THR A 157 14.45 -12.56 36.98
N ALA A 158 13.16 -12.74 37.27
CA ALA A 158 12.15 -11.70 37.10
C ALA A 158 12.38 -10.52 38.06
N ARG A 159 12.80 -10.77 39.32
CA ARG A 159 13.19 -9.69 40.24
C ARG A 159 14.38 -8.87 39.77
N ALA A 160 15.23 -9.41 38.90
CA ALA A 160 16.35 -8.68 38.30
C ALA A 160 15.93 -7.92 37.02
N GLY A 161 14.64 -7.95 36.64
CA GLY A 161 14.16 -7.34 35.39
C GLY A 161 14.60 -8.07 34.13
N VAL A 162 14.87 -9.39 34.22
CA VAL A 162 15.36 -10.19 33.09
C VAL A 162 14.26 -11.06 32.51
N ASP A 163 13.81 -10.72 31.30
CA ASP A 163 12.93 -11.56 30.47
C ASP A 163 13.73 -12.59 29.66
N GLY A 164 14.43 -13.46 30.40
CA GLY A 164 15.33 -14.46 29.85
C GLY A 164 15.96 -15.37 30.90
N LEU A 165 17.25 -15.69 30.74
CA LEU A 165 18.01 -16.57 31.64
C LEU A 165 19.00 -15.75 32.46
N LEU A 166 19.07 -15.97 33.78
CA LEU A 166 20.06 -15.32 34.65
C LEU A 166 20.96 -16.36 35.30
N THR A 167 22.28 -16.18 35.14
CA THR A 167 23.30 -17.11 35.61
C THR A 167 24.29 -16.38 36.51
N ARG A 168 24.67 -16.97 37.64
CA ARG A 168 25.81 -16.52 38.44
C ARG A 168 27.06 -17.32 38.06
N VAL A 169 28.15 -16.62 37.84
CA VAL A 169 29.45 -17.20 37.46
C VAL A 169 30.51 -16.74 38.45
N GLU A 170 31.19 -17.68 39.09
CA GLU A 170 32.23 -17.39 40.09
C GLU A 170 33.46 -18.31 39.94
N ARG A 171 34.64 -17.83 40.30
CA ARG A 171 35.84 -18.67 40.34
C ARG A 171 35.74 -19.67 41.50
N SER A 172 36.12 -20.93 41.27
CA SER A 172 36.22 -21.96 42.31
C SER A 172 37.61 -22.59 42.41
N ASP A 173 38.64 -21.91 41.87
CA ASP A 173 40.04 -22.37 41.83
C ASP A 173 40.94 -21.77 42.93
N SER A 174 40.37 -21.03 43.88
CA SER A 174 41.08 -20.39 45.01
C SER A 174 42.12 -19.32 44.61
N VAL A 175 42.09 -18.83 43.37
CA VAL A 175 42.98 -17.74 42.88
C VAL A 175 42.36 -16.38 43.18
N LEU A 176 43.17 -15.44 43.70
CA LEU A 176 42.74 -14.11 44.15
C LEU A 176 42.93 -12.99 43.11
N THR A 177 42.98 -13.32 41.84
CA THR A 177 43.04 -12.36 40.73
C THR A 177 41.86 -12.57 39.79
N SER A 178 41.38 -11.50 39.15
CA SER A 178 40.29 -11.60 38.18
C SER A 178 40.73 -12.45 36.98
N GLY A 179 39.79 -13.22 36.42
CA GLY A 179 40.00 -13.98 35.19
C GLY A 179 38.97 -13.65 34.14
N SER A 180 39.12 -14.24 32.97
CA SER A 180 38.13 -14.17 31.89
C SER A 180 37.80 -15.58 31.40
N VAL A 181 36.56 -15.79 30.96
CA VAL A 181 36.16 -17.02 30.28
C VAL A 181 35.34 -16.69 29.05
N ARG A 182 35.36 -17.58 28.07
CA ARG A 182 34.34 -17.61 27.03
C ARG A 182 33.10 -18.29 27.60
N PHE A 183 31.97 -17.59 27.62
CA PHE A 183 30.70 -18.04 28.18
C PHE A 183 29.68 -18.22 27.05
N GLN A 184 29.05 -19.38 26.99
CA GLN A 184 28.00 -19.68 26.01
C GLN A 184 26.72 -20.16 26.70
N VAL A 185 25.58 -19.71 26.20
CA VAL A 185 24.25 -20.18 26.56
C VAL A 185 23.63 -20.90 25.37
N ASP A 186 23.11 -22.10 25.59
CA ASP A 186 22.20 -22.81 24.69
C ASP A 186 20.76 -22.45 25.04
N TYR A 187 20.06 -21.78 24.13
CA TYR A 187 18.68 -21.35 24.33
C TYR A 187 17.67 -22.13 23.48
N THR A 188 18.07 -23.23 22.84
CA THR A 188 17.22 -24.01 21.92
C THR A 188 15.88 -24.41 22.55
N SER A 189 15.86 -24.83 23.81
CA SER A 189 14.64 -25.30 24.48
C SER A 189 13.64 -24.20 24.86
N PHE A 190 14.05 -22.93 24.87
CA PHE A 190 13.19 -21.79 25.26
C PHE A 190 13.21 -20.62 24.27
N ARG A 191 13.76 -20.82 23.07
CA ARG A 191 13.95 -19.80 22.03
C ARG A 191 12.67 -19.08 21.57
N HIS A 192 11.50 -19.67 21.78
CA HIS A 192 10.20 -19.15 21.35
C HIS A 192 9.41 -18.49 22.48
N ALA A 193 10.04 -18.22 23.63
CA ALA A 193 9.35 -17.78 24.84
C ALA A 193 8.52 -16.50 24.68
N TYR A 194 8.98 -15.54 23.88
CA TYR A 194 8.39 -14.19 23.82
C TYR A 194 7.93 -13.73 22.43
N GLY A 195 8.01 -14.58 21.39
CA GLY A 195 7.62 -14.23 20.02
C GLY A 195 8.54 -13.19 19.35
N ALA A 196 8.14 -12.73 18.16
CA ALA A 196 8.74 -11.62 17.40
C ALA A 196 10.27 -11.61 17.38
N ASP A 197 10.83 -12.71 16.90
CA ASP A 197 12.26 -12.87 16.71
C ASP A 197 13.09 -12.66 17.98
N TRP A 198 12.50 -12.90 19.17
CA TRP A 198 13.18 -12.80 20.47
C TRP A 198 14.56 -13.45 20.45
N SER A 199 14.66 -14.67 19.90
CA SER A 199 15.95 -15.36 19.79
C SER A 199 17.01 -14.63 18.96
N SER A 200 16.63 -13.85 17.96
CA SER A 200 17.55 -13.04 17.16
C SER A 200 18.02 -11.76 17.86
N ARG A 201 17.24 -11.29 18.85
CA ARG A 201 17.49 -10.10 19.66
C ARG A 201 18.28 -10.39 20.94
N LEU A 202 18.54 -11.67 21.23
CA LEU A 202 19.25 -12.09 22.45
C LEU A 202 20.70 -11.59 22.49
N ARG A 203 21.07 -11.01 23.63
CA ARG A 203 22.42 -10.58 24.01
C ARG A 203 22.79 -11.10 25.40
N LEU A 204 24.09 -11.16 25.68
CA LEU A 204 24.60 -11.40 27.03
C LEU A 204 24.89 -10.05 27.71
N VAL A 205 24.45 -9.91 28.95
CA VAL A 205 24.59 -8.69 29.77
C VAL A 205 25.20 -9.05 31.10
N THR A 206 26.24 -8.35 31.55
CA THR A 206 26.75 -8.50 32.91
C THR A 206 25.96 -7.63 33.87
N LEU A 207 25.56 -8.20 35.00
CA LEU A 207 24.87 -7.52 36.09
C LEU A 207 25.69 -7.68 37.38
N PRO A 208 25.75 -6.64 38.23
CA PRO A 208 26.27 -6.78 39.59
C PRO A 208 25.27 -7.53 40.48
N GLU A 209 25.74 -8.18 41.55
CA GLU A 209 24.86 -8.93 42.49
C GLU A 209 23.72 -8.09 43.07
N CYS A 210 23.91 -6.77 43.18
CA CYS A 210 22.86 -5.87 43.67
C CYS A 210 21.62 -5.83 42.77
N ALA A 211 21.71 -6.26 41.50
CA ALA A 211 20.57 -6.38 40.59
C ALA A 211 19.49 -7.37 41.09
N LEU A 212 19.85 -8.34 41.96
CA LEU A 212 18.89 -9.28 42.54
C LEU A 212 18.01 -8.65 43.64
N SER A 213 18.43 -7.52 44.20
CA SER A 213 17.76 -6.85 45.32
C SER A 213 17.30 -5.42 44.99
N ALA A 214 18.00 -4.74 44.09
CA ALA A 214 17.79 -3.34 43.72
C ALA A 214 18.10 -3.14 42.23
N PRO A 215 17.38 -3.84 41.31
CA PRO A 215 17.64 -3.80 39.86
C PRO A 215 17.54 -2.39 39.27
N ASP A 216 16.72 -1.53 39.85
CA ASP A 216 16.46 -0.18 39.34
C ASP A 216 17.53 0.84 39.75
N ALA A 217 18.43 0.48 40.67
CA ALA A 217 19.49 1.39 41.08
C ALA A 217 20.48 1.60 39.91
N PRO A 218 20.94 2.84 39.64
CA PRO A 218 21.88 3.11 38.54
C PRO A 218 23.15 2.26 38.60
N ALA A 219 23.68 2.00 39.80
CA ALA A 219 24.85 1.15 40.02
C ALA A 219 24.59 -0.36 39.79
N CYS A 220 23.33 -0.76 39.62
CA CYS A 220 22.90 -2.14 39.40
C CYS A 220 22.45 -2.43 37.97
N GLN A 221 22.52 -1.43 37.08
CA GLN A 221 22.19 -1.58 35.67
C GLN A 221 23.18 -2.49 34.95
N GLY A 222 22.68 -3.24 33.97
CA GLY A 222 23.46 -4.19 33.20
C GLY A 222 24.34 -3.53 32.16
N VAL A 223 25.52 -4.12 31.91
CA VAL A 223 26.42 -3.71 30.83
C VAL A 223 26.36 -4.76 29.71
N PRO A 224 25.90 -4.40 28.49
CA PRO A 224 25.89 -5.33 27.36
C PRO A 224 27.31 -5.83 27.05
N LEU A 225 27.44 -7.13 26.78
CA LEU A 225 28.67 -7.74 26.29
C LEU A 225 28.62 -7.86 24.77
N ARG A 226 29.80 -7.79 24.14
CA ARG A 226 29.96 -8.18 22.73
C ARG A 226 29.54 -9.63 22.55
N THR A 227 28.36 -9.82 21.97
CA THR A 227 27.71 -11.13 21.88
C THR A 227 27.72 -11.64 20.44
N ALA A 228 28.18 -12.88 20.26
CA ALA A 228 27.95 -13.65 19.05
C ALA A 228 26.70 -14.51 19.25
N ASN A 229 25.58 -14.10 18.65
CA ASN A 229 24.31 -14.83 18.71
C ASN A 229 24.10 -15.64 17.42
N SER A 230 23.95 -16.95 17.56
CA SER A 230 23.64 -17.86 16.44
C SER A 230 22.22 -18.38 16.56
N THR A 231 21.29 -17.84 15.76
CA THR A 231 19.88 -18.26 15.74
C THR A 231 19.69 -19.63 15.12
N ALA A 232 20.60 -20.04 14.23
CA ALA A 232 20.61 -21.36 13.64
C ALA A 232 21.04 -22.44 14.65
N ALA A 233 22.11 -22.18 15.42
CA ALA A 233 22.58 -23.11 16.46
C ALA A 233 21.78 -23.01 17.77
N GLY A 234 21.06 -21.90 17.97
CA GLY A 234 20.37 -21.61 19.22
C GLY A 234 21.32 -21.29 20.37
N THR A 235 22.43 -20.61 20.10
CA THR A 235 23.44 -20.29 21.13
C THR A 235 23.89 -18.84 21.12
N ALA A 236 24.13 -18.25 22.29
CA ALA A 236 24.72 -16.92 22.46
C ALA A 236 26.05 -17.02 23.21
N THR A 237 27.10 -16.38 22.70
CA THR A 237 28.46 -16.48 23.25
C THR A 237 29.10 -15.12 23.45
N ALA A 238 29.76 -14.91 24.59
CA ALA A 238 30.53 -13.69 24.88
C ALA A 238 31.74 -13.99 25.79
N GLU A 239 32.70 -13.07 25.85
CA GLU A 239 33.73 -13.10 26.89
C GLU A 239 33.21 -12.45 28.17
N VAL A 240 33.38 -13.13 29.30
CA VAL A 240 32.92 -12.67 30.61
C VAL A 240 34.12 -12.54 31.54
N ARG A 241 34.31 -11.34 32.10
CA ARG A 241 35.30 -11.10 33.16
C ARG A 241 34.72 -11.54 34.50
N ILE A 242 35.41 -12.44 35.18
CA ILE A 242 35.04 -12.95 36.51
C ILE A 242 35.92 -12.27 37.57
N PRO A 243 35.34 -11.64 38.60
CA PRO A 243 36.11 -10.97 39.64
C PRO A 243 36.94 -11.97 40.48
N ALA A 244 37.94 -11.45 41.20
CA ALA A 244 38.82 -12.22 42.08
C ALA A 244 38.09 -12.81 43.31
N ARG A 245 37.00 -12.17 43.74
CA ARG A 245 36.16 -12.59 44.87
C ARG A 245 34.70 -12.30 44.52
N GLY A 246 33.81 -13.23 44.89
CA GLY A 246 32.39 -13.17 44.56
C GLY A 246 32.08 -13.65 43.14
N GLY A 247 30.80 -13.63 42.78
CA GLY A 247 30.31 -13.96 41.46
C GLY A 247 29.96 -12.71 40.63
N VAL A 248 29.90 -12.89 39.32
CA VAL A 248 29.27 -11.95 38.38
C VAL A 248 27.97 -12.58 37.89
N LEU A 249 26.92 -11.77 37.75
CA LEU A 249 25.69 -12.23 37.11
C LEU A 249 25.79 -11.99 35.60
N VAL A 250 25.35 -12.96 34.82
CA VAL A 250 25.28 -12.90 33.36
C VAL A 250 23.83 -13.22 32.98
N ALA A 251 23.16 -12.24 32.38
CA ALA A 251 21.83 -12.38 31.83
C ALA A 251 21.89 -12.65 30.34
N LEU A 252 21.08 -13.60 29.86
CA LEU A 252 20.65 -13.68 28.47
C LEU A 252 19.31 -12.97 28.38
N ALA A 253 19.28 -11.82 27.71
CA ALA A 253 18.08 -10.98 27.57
C ALA A 253 17.99 -10.44 26.14
N ALA A 254 16.79 -10.08 25.67
CA ALA A 254 16.63 -9.47 24.36
C ALA A 254 16.75 -7.94 24.43
N SER A 255 17.27 -7.35 23.36
CA SER A 255 17.19 -5.90 23.06
C SER A 255 15.96 -5.62 22.19
N GLU A 256 15.61 -4.36 21.92
CA GLU A 256 14.52 -4.02 20.99
C GLU A 256 14.85 -4.38 19.53
N SER A 257 16.12 -4.56 19.20
CA SER A 257 16.63 -4.88 17.87
C SER A 257 17.51 -6.14 17.83
N GLY A 258 17.70 -6.69 16.63
CA GLY A 258 18.52 -7.87 16.38
C GLY A 258 18.75 -8.12 14.90
N GLY A 259 19.43 -9.22 14.58
CA GLY A 259 19.79 -9.55 13.19
C GLY A 259 18.60 -9.76 12.24
N ALA A 260 17.38 -9.89 12.77
CA ALA A 260 16.15 -10.09 12.02
C ALA A 260 15.20 -8.88 12.01
N GLY A 261 15.57 -7.73 12.60
CA GLY A 261 14.77 -6.50 12.59
C GLY A 261 14.94 -5.62 13.84
N ASP A 262 14.31 -4.45 13.81
CA ASP A 262 14.39 -3.43 14.85
C ASP A 262 13.00 -2.91 15.26
N PHE A 263 12.58 -3.16 16.50
CA PHE A 263 11.30 -2.67 17.03
C PHE A 263 11.37 -1.23 17.57
N ALA A 264 12.54 -0.62 17.68
CA ALA A 264 12.67 0.82 17.95
C ALA A 264 12.29 1.66 16.71
N ALA A 265 12.31 1.05 15.51
CA ALA A 265 11.82 1.68 14.28
C ALA A 265 10.28 1.67 14.21
N THR A 266 9.70 2.77 13.72
CA THR A 266 8.26 2.85 13.42
C THR A 266 7.91 1.97 12.20
N SER A 267 6.61 1.87 11.88
CA SER A 267 6.14 1.14 10.71
C SER A 267 6.45 1.81 9.35
N LEU A 268 7.00 3.04 9.34
CA LEU A 268 7.41 3.71 8.11
C LEU A 268 8.77 3.20 7.63
N ALA A 269 8.75 2.17 6.78
CA ALA A 269 9.96 1.59 6.21
C ALA A 269 10.57 2.47 5.08
N PRO A 270 11.91 2.53 4.95
CA PRO A 270 12.56 3.20 3.81
C PRO A 270 12.11 2.70 2.44
N SER A 271 11.73 1.43 2.32
CA SER A 271 11.18 0.86 1.09
C SER A 271 9.85 1.47 0.65
N ALA A 272 9.18 2.26 1.50
CA ALA A 272 8.00 3.03 1.11
C ALA A 272 8.31 4.13 0.06
N THR A 273 9.58 4.53 -0.07
CA THR A 273 10.03 5.47 -1.12
C THR A 273 10.43 4.73 -2.41
N TRP A 274 10.48 3.41 -2.39
CA TRP A 274 10.74 2.63 -3.60
C TRP A 274 9.56 2.78 -4.55
N GLN A 275 9.90 2.81 -5.83
CA GLN A 275 8.89 2.87 -6.87
C GLN A 275 8.28 1.50 -7.05
N ALA A 276 7.00 1.46 -7.42
CA ALA A 276 6.30 0.21 -7.70
C ALA A 276 5.95 0.14 -9.20
N GLY A 277 6.06 -1.06 -9.78
CA GLY A 277 5.72 -1.35 -11.17
C GLY A 277 6.84 -1.11 -12.18
N GLY A 278 6.61 -1.50 -13.44
CA GLY A 278 7.47 -1.24 -14.59
C GLY A 278 8.93 -1.67 -14.39
N SER A 279 9.82 -0.70 -14.24
CA SER A 279 11.28 -0.87 -14.12
C SER A 279 11.73 -1.59 -12.85
N THR A 280 10.90 -1.62 -11.82
CA THR A 280 11.27 -2.12 -10.48
C THR A 280 11.26 -3.64 -10.38
N GLY A 281 10.48 -4.28 -11.24
CA GLY A 281 10.28 -5.73 -11.28
C GLY A 281 9.48 -6.30 -10.12
N ASP A 282 8.87 -5.47 -9.28
CA ASP A 282 8.00 -5.92 -8.18
C ASP A 282 6.69 -6.54 -8.68
N PHE A 283 6.21 -7.56 -7.97
CA PHE A 283 4.83 -8.00 -8.10
C PHE A 283 3.93 -7.10 -7.24
N SER A 284 2.93 -6.49 -7.87
CA SER A 284 1.87 -5.75 -7.19
C SER A 284 0.51 -6.34 -7.52
N TRP A 285 -0.39 -6.33 -6.54
CA TRP A 285 -1.77 -6.78 -6.70
C TRP A 285 -2.70 -5.90 -5.86
N SER A 286 -3.92 -5.67 -6.32
CA SER A 286 -4.91 -4.91 -5.56
C SER A 286 -6.32 -5.47 -5.69
N TYR A 287 -7.11 -5.31 -4.62
CA TYR A 287 -8.51 -5.70 -4.57
C TYR A 287 -9.34 -4.59 -3.92
N GLY A 288 -10.24 -3.98 -4.69
CA GLY A 288 -11.09 -2.88 -4.23
C GLY A 288 -12.23 -3.36 -3.34
N LEU A 289 -12.49 -2.64 -2.25
CA LEU A 289 -13.61 -2.88 -1.34
C LEU A 289 -14.71 -1.85 -1.64
N ARG A 290 -15.82 -2.30 -2.21
CA ARG A 290 -16.94 -1.44 -2.62
C ARG A 290 -17.56 -0.74 -1.40
N THR A 291 -17.79 0.56 -1.49
CA THR A 291 -18.48 1.35 -0.46
C THR A 291 -19.82 1.85 -1.00
N PRO A 292 -20.89 1.89 -0.17
CA PRO A 292 -22.17 2.48 -0.58
C PRO A 292 -22.02 3.92 -1.08
N PRO A 293 -22.74 4.33 -2.14
CA PRO A 293 -22.59 5.66 -2.71
C PRO A 293 -23.07 6.75 -1.74
N ALA A 294 -22.33 7.86 -1.70
CA ALA A 294 -22.71 9.03 -0.95
C ALA A 294 -23.63 9.96 -1.76
N ALA A 295 -24.49 10.72 -1.05
CA ALA A 295 -25.34 11.72 -1.70
C ALA A 295 -24.54 12.87 -2.35
N GLY A 296 -23.30 13.09 -1.92
CA GLY A 296 -22.31 13.98 -2.51
C GLY A 296 -20.90 13.45 -2.21
N GLY A 297 -19.84 14.19 -2.54
CA GLY A 297 -18.50 13.86 -2.03
C GLY A 297 -18.38 14.11 -0.52
N PRO A 298 -17.26 13.83 0.14
CA PRO A 298 -16.29 12.78 -0.20
C PRO A 298 -16.80 11.37 0.18
N ALA A 299 -16.21 10.34 -0.43
CA ALA A 299 -16.43 8.92 -0.08
C ALA A 299 -15.07 8.18 -0.02
N PRO A 300 -14.93 7.14 0.82
CA PRO A 300 -13.66 6.44 0.97
C PRO A 300 -13.39 5.51 -0.23
N SER A 301 -12.14 5.52 -0.70
CA SER A 301 -11.60 4.52 -1.62
C SER A 301 -10.76 3.52 -0.83
N LEU A 302 -11.25 2.28 -0.71
CA LEU A 302 -10.60 1.23 0.08
C LEU A 302 -10.13 0.09 -0.83
N SER A 303 -8.91 -0.38 -0.63
CA SER A 303 -8.38 -1.55 -1.31
C SER A 303 -7.38 -2.29 -0.41
N LEU A 304 -7.30 -3.60 -0.59
CA LEU A 304 -6.15 -4.39 -0.14
C LEU A 304 -5.09 -4.30 -1.23
N ALA A 305 -3.88 -3.86 -0.88
CA ALA A 305 -2.76 -3.74 -1.82
C ALA A 305 -1.60 -4.64 -1.38
N TYR A 306 -1.03 -5.40 -2.30
CA TYR A 306 0.17 -6.21 -2.09
C TYR A 306 1.35 -5.63 -2.88
N SER A 307 2.55 -5.67 -2.29
CA SER A 307 3.81 -5.37 -2.96
C SER A 307 4.94 -6.29 -2.48
N SER A 308 5.57 -7.03 -3.40
CA SER A 308 6.75 -7.84 -3.07
C SER A 308 7.96 -6.98 -2.67
N GLY A 309 8.07 -5.77 -3.21
CA GLY A 309 9.16 -4.84 -2.88
C GLY A 309 9.13 -4.40 -1.41
N SER A 310 7.93 -4.33 -0.81
CA SER A 310 7.79 -4.05 0.63
C SER A 310 8.33 -5.18 1.52
N VAL A 311 8.32 -6.42 1.02
CA VAL A 311 8.90 -7.59 1.70
C VAL A 311 10.41 -7.60 1.54
N ASP A 312 10.92 -7.29 0.33
CA ASP A 312 12.35 -7.18 0.03
C ASP A 312 13.05 -6.12 0.89
N GLY A 313 12.35 -5.02 1.21
CA GLY A 313 12.86 -3.93 2.04
C GLY A 313 13.05 -4.22 3.52
N ARG A 314 12.69 -5.42 4.00
CA ARG A 314 12.83 -5.83 5.40
C ARG A 314 14.23 -6.32 5.71
N THR A 315 14.98 -5.52 6.46
CA THR A 315 16.39 -5.73 6.84
C THR A 315 16.53 -5.79 8.37
N ALA A 316 17.76 -5.94 8.88
CA ALA A 316 18.03 -5.89 10.32
C ALA A 316 17.76 -4.51 10.95
N SER A 317 17.67 -3.42 10.16
CA SER A 317 17.47 -2.04 10.63
C SER A 317 16.05 -1.53 10.46
N THR A 318 15.11 -2.38 10.02
CA THR A 318 13.71 -2.02 9.84
C THR A 318 12.80 -2.77 10.81
N ASN A 319 11.63 -2.19 11.08
CA ASN A 319 10.58 -2.91 11.77
C ASN A 319 10.01 -3.99 10.84
N ASN A 320 10.23 -5.25 11.18
CA ASN A 320 9.90 -6.38 10.33
C ASN A 320 8.60 -7.09 10.71
N GLN A 321 7.80 -6.50 11.60
CA GLN A 321 6.45 -6.98 11.86
C GLN A 321 5.55 -6.66 10.65
N PRO A 322 4.81 -7.65 10.09
CA PRO A 322 3.87 -7.38 9.03
C PRO A 322 2.77 -6.41 9.44
N SER A 323 2.17 -5.75 8.43
CA SER A 323 0.94 -4.97 8.65
C SER A 323 -0.15 -5.86 9.27
N TRP A 324 -1.18 -5.23 9.83
CA TRP A 324 -2.36 -5.93 10.33
C TRP A 324 -3.12 -6.76 9.26
N VAL A 325 -2.84 -6.56 7.96
CA VAL A 325 -3.40 -7.37 6.85
C VAL A 325 -2.51 -8.59 6.54
N GLY A 326 -1.21 -8.54 6.83
CA GLY A 326 -0.27 -9.63 6.57
C GLY A 326 0.97 -9.21 5.79
N GLU A 327 1.91 -10.15 5.62
CA GLU A 327 3.18 -9.96 4.92
C GLU A 327 2.95 -9.49 3.48
N GLY A 328 3.63 -8.40 3.10
CA GLY A 328 3.51 -7.76 1.79
C GLY A 328 2.19 -7.02 1.51
N PHE A 329 1.15 -7.20 2.34
CA PHE A 329 -0.14 -6.51 2.21
C PHE A 329 -0.20 -5.24 3.04
N ASP A 330 -0.95 -4.25 2.55
CA ASP A 330 -1.29 -3.04 3.28
C ASP A 330 -2.73 -2.59 2.99
N MET A 331 -3.31 -1.85 3.93
CA MET A 331 -4.57 -1.14 3.80
C MET A 331 -4.49 0.13 4.65
N GLY A 332 -3.72 1.09 4.16
CA GLY A 332 -3.47 2.34 4.85
C GLY A 332 -4.64 3.31 4.79
N SER A 333 -4.89 3.97 5.93
CA SER A 333 -5.49 5.31 5.93
C SER A 333 -4.40 6.35 5.70
N GLY A 334 -4.73 7.55 5.22
CA GLY A 334 -3.75 8.62 5.14
C GLY A 334 -3.15 8.96 6.51
N PHE A 335 -1.89 9.38 6.55
CA PHE A 335 -1.21 9.87 7.75
C PHE A 335 -0.08 10.85 7.40
N ILE A 336 0.33 11.66 8.36
CA ILE A 336 1.62 12.36 8.38
C ILE A 336 2.42 11.81 9.55
N GLU A 337 3.70 11.54 9.35
CA GLU A 337 4.60 10.99 10.36
C GLU A 337 5.87 11.82 10.47
N ARG A 338 6.37 11.98 11.69
CA ARG A 338 7.65 12.58 12.02
C ARG A 338 8.59 11.50 12.57
N LYS A 339 9.84 11.53 12.13
CA LYS A 339 10.92 10.71 12.69
C LYS A 339 11.68 11.51 13.75
N TYR A 340 12.09 10.81 14.80
CA TYR A 340 12.94 11.33 15.87
C TYR A 340 14.28 10.58 15.87
N VAL A 341 15.32 11.22 16.42
CA VAL A 341 16.65 10.62 16.55
C VAL A 341 16.81 10.03 17.96
N SER A 342 17.57 8.96 18.13
CA SER A 342 17.88 8.46 19.47
C SER A 342 18.74 9.48 20.23
N CYS A 343 18.42 9.76 21.50
CA CYS A 343 19.24 10.62 22.35
C CYS A 343 20.67 10.07 22.56
N ALA A 344 20.88 8.76 22.43
CA ALA A 344 22.21 8.15 22.45
C ALA A 344 23.07 8.54 21.22
N GLU A 345 22.44 8.90 20.11
CA GLU A 345 23.07 9.31 18.86
C GLU A 345 23.21 10.85 18.77
N ASP A 346 22.45 11.59 19.58
CA ASP A 346 22.41 13.06 19.61
C ASP A 346 23.05 13.66 20.88
N VAL A 347 24.36 13.42 21.06
CA VAL A 347 25.11 13.82 22.28
C VAL A 347 26.04 15.03 22.11
N THR A 348 25.96 15.73 20.97
CA THR A 348 26.90 16.81 20.64
C THR A 348 26.56 18.12 21.35
N GLY A 349 27.17 18.35 22.51
CA GLY A 349 27.11 19.63 23.22
C GLY A 349 26.39 19.52 24.56
N ALA A 350 27.18 19.67 25.65
CA ALA A 350 26.76 19.75 27.05
C ALA A 350 26.18 18.47 27.70
N GLY A 351 27.03 17.56 28.17
CA GLY A 351 26.72 16.65 29.29
C GLY A 351 25.50 15.74 29.16
N ASN A 352 24.92 15.60 27.97
CA ASN A 352 23.72 14.83 27.71
C ASN A 352 23.97 13.33 27.93
N PRO A 353 23.10 12.63 28.69
CA PRO A 353 23.24 11.19 28.89
C PRO A 353 22.93 10.43 27.61
N LYS A 354 23.62 9.31 27.39
CA LYS A 354 23.27 8.37 26.32
C LYS A 354 22.09 7.51 26.77
N THR A 355 20.88 7.83 26.30
CA THR A 355 19.66 7.11 26.65
C THR A 355 18.94 6.60 25.40
N GLY A 356 18.08 5.59 25.58
CA GLY A 356 17.20 5.08 24.51
C GLY A 356 15.98 5.97 24.23
N ASP A 357 15.91 7.15 24.84
CA ASP A 357 14.85 8.12 24.59
C ASP A 357 14.94 8.68 23.16
N GLN A 358 13.82 9.23 22.69
CA GLN A 358 13.74 9.95 21.43
C GLN A 358 14.08 11.44 21.67
N CYS A 359 14.93 12.00 20.83
CA CYS A 359 15.35 13.40 20.84
C CYS A 359 14.86 14.11 19.56
N TRP A 360 14.64 15.43 19.66
CA TRP A 360 13.94 16.22 18.63
C TRP A 360 14.60 16.16 17.24
N GLY A 361 15.92 16.37 17.14
CA GLY A 361 16.63 16.42 15.86
C GLY A 361 16.20 17.61 14.99
N THR A 362 15.50 17.37 13.88
CA THR A 362 15.15 18.42 12.89
C THR A 362 13.66 18.46 12.55
N ASN A 363 13.22 19.59 11.96
CA ASN A 363 11.86 19.71 11.44
C ASN A 363 11.69 18.83 10.21
N ASN A 364 11.04 17.67 10.36
CA ASN A 364 10.79 16.70 9.31
C ASN A 364 9.35 16.18 9.35
N ALA A 365 8.89 15.68 8.20
CA ALA A 365 7.63 14.96 8.09
C ALA A 365 7.55 14.16 6.77
N THR A 366 6.87 13.02 6.80
CA THR A 366 6.49 12.23 5.61
C THR A 366 4.98 12.07 5.59
N MET A 367 4.36 12.38 4.45
CA MET A 367 2.92 12.25 4.24
C MET A 367 2.60 11.00 3.43
N SER A 368 1.62 10.23 3.86
CA SER A 368 0.91 9.23 3.08
C SER A 368 -0.53 9.70 2.84
N LEU A 369 -0.90 9.95 1.59
CA LEU A 369 -2.24 10.41 1.22
C LEU A 369 -2.62 9.84 -0.15
N ASN A 370 -3.85 9.32 -0.29
CA ASN A 370 -4.38 8.77 -1.54
C ASN A 370 -3.46 7.70 -2.19
N GLY A 371 -2.89 6.83 -1.36
CA GLY A 371 -2.00 5.74 -1.81
C GLY A 371 -0.61 6.21 -2.27
N ARG A 372 -0.22 7.46 -1.97
CA ARG A 372 1.10 8.01 -2.30
C ARG A 372 1.82 8.47 -1.04
N ALA A 373 3.10 8.09 -0.91
CA ALA A 373 4.00 8.62 0.11
C ALA A 373 4.87 9.75 -0.48
N SER A 374 5.07 10.84 0.29
CA SER A 374 6.00 11.91 -0.04
C SER A 374 6.62 12.48 1.23
N GLU A 375 7.94 12.60 1.27
CA GLU A 375 8.65 13.47 2.22
C GLU A 375 8.14 14.91 2.04
N LEU A 376 8.05 15.68 3.12
CA LEU A 376 7.66 17.08 3.12
C LEU A 376 8.91 17.96 3.29
N VAL A 377 9.05 18.93 2.41
CA VAL A 377 10.13 19.91 2.39
C VAL A 377 9.63 21.20 3.04
N ARG A 378 10.19 21.57 4.19
CA ARG A 378 10.00 22.89 4.78
C ARG A 378 10.99 23.85 4.15
N ASP A 379 10.49 24.79 3.35
CA ASP A 379 11.32 25.81 2.74
C ASP A 379 12.01 26.68 3.80
N ASP A 380 13.33 26.81 3.74
CA ASP A 380 14.10 27.55 4.76
C ASP A 380 13.81 29.05 4.72
N ALA A 381 13.53 29.60 3.54
CA ALA A 381 13.30 31.04 3.37
C ALA A 381 11.91 31.48 3.86
N THR A 382 10.88 30.67 3.59
CA THR A 382 9.47 31.03 3.86
C THR A 382 8.83 30.26 5.01
N GLY A 383 9.41 29.12 5.40
CA GLY A 383 8.83 28.19 6.37
C GLY A 383 7.62 27.39 5.84
N VAL A 384 7.28 27.55 4.55
CA VAL A 384 6.16 26.85 3.90
C VAL A 384 6.54 25.39 3.65
N TRP A 385 5.60 24.47 3.90
CA TRP A 385 5.76 23.05 3.61
C TRP A 385 5.26 22.72 2.21
N ARG A 386 6.06 21.94 1.47
CA ARG A 386 5.71 21.39 0.16
C ARG A 386 5.98 19.89 0.13
N PRO A 387 5.16 19.06 -0.53
CA PRO A 387 5.57 17.71 -0.84
C PRO A 387 6.85 17.73 -1.69
N ARG A 388 7.83 16.87 -1.39
CA ARG A 388 9.04 16.66 -2.23
C ARG A 388 8.63 16.34 -3.66
N ASN A 389 7.62 15.48 -3.80
CA ASN A 389 6.90 15.26 -5.04
C ASN A 389 5.76 16.28 -5.18
N ASP A 390 6.10 17.56 -5.40
CA ASP A 390 5.12 18.66 -5.39
C ASP A 390 4.05 18.43 -6.45
N ASP A 391 2.79 18.46 -6.01
CA ASP A 391 1.59 18.32 -6.84
C ASP A 391 0.77 19.62 -6.86
N GLY A 392 1.28 20.71 -6.26
CA GLY A 392 0.59 21.98 -6.11
C GLY A 392 -0.31 22.06 -4.87
N SER A 393 -0.38 21.02 -4.04
CA SER A 393 -1.13 21.05 -2.79
C SER A 393 -0.54 22.06 -1.80
N ARG A 394 -1.41 22.62 -0.95
CA ARG A 394 -1.02 23.46 0.18
C ARG A 394 -0.93 22.62 1.45
N VAL A 395 0.24 22.58 2.08
CA VAL A 395 0.48 21.83 3.33
C VAL A 395 0.68 22.81 4.47
N GLU A 396 -0.15 22.68 5.50
CA GLU A 396 -0.18 23.58 6.66
C GLU A 396 0.06 22.79 7.94
N ARG A 397 1.10 23.17 8.70
CA ARG A 397 1.31 22.73 10.09
C ARG A 397 0.59 23.69 11.03
N LEU A 398 -0.25 23.17 11.90
CA LEU A 398 -1.12 23.92 12.81
C LEU A 398 -0.92 23.43 14.25
N THR A 399 -1.32 24.23 15.25
CA THR A 399 -1.23 23.88 16.68
C THR A 399 -2.51 24.29 17.43
N GLY A 400 -2.65 23.86 18.68
CA GLY A 400 -3.80 24.18 19.54
C GLY A 400 -4.94 23.17 19.50
N ALA A 401 -4.76 22.00 18.88
CA ALA A 401 -5.71 20.89 19.02
C ALA A 401 -5.62 20.27 20.43
N VAL A 402 -6.72 19.66 20.89
CA VAL A 402 -6.68 18.84 22.12
C VAL A 402 -6.51 17.39 21.68
N ASN A 403 -5.27 16.96 21.50
CA ASN A 403 -4.94 15.67 20.89
C ASN A 403 -3.79 14.91 21.58
N GLY A 404 -3.34 15.39 22.75
CA GLY A 404 -2.27 14.76 23.55
C GLY A 404 -0.85 15.20 23.21
N ASP A 405 -0.64 15.87 22.08
CA ASP A 405 0.61 16.53 21.74
C ASP A 405 0.86 17.77 22.62
N ASN A 406 2.12 18.14 22.85
CA ASN A 406 2.54 19.19 23.80
C ASN A 406 1.98 20.58 23.47
N ASP A 407 1.83 20.91 22.18
CA ASP A 407 1.24 22.17 21.74
C ASP A 407 -0.04 21.96 20.90
N GLY A 408 -0.47 20.70 20.79
CA GLY A 408 -1.63 20.34 20.02
C GLY A 408 -1.35 20.37 18.52
N GLU A 409 -0.15 20.00 18.08
CA GLU A 409 0.23 19.99 16.67
C GLU A 409 -0.72 19.10 15.85
N TYR A 410 -1.11 19.56 14.67
CA TYR A 410 -1.91 18.83 13.68
C TYR A 410 -1.68 19.41 12.29
N TRP A 411 -2.14 18.70 11.25
CA TRP A 411 -1.84 19.08 9.87
C TRP A 411 -3.10 19.23 9.02
N LYS A 412 -3.02 20.10 8.02
CA LYS A 412 -4.04 20.25 6.98
C LYS A 412 -3.38 20.28 5.60
N VAL A 413 -3.89 19.47 4.69
CA VAL A 413 -3.48 19.45 3.27
C VAL A 413 -4.68 19.87 2.43
N THR A 414 -4.52 20.89 1.58
CA THR A 414 -5.55 21.34 0.64
C THR A 414 -5.11 21.05 -0.79
N THR A 415 -5.83 20.18 -1.50
CA THR A 415 -5.57 19.86 -2.91
C THR A 415 -6.08 20.99 -3.83
N LEU A 416 -5.66 21.00 -5.10
CA LEU A 416 -5.93 22.10 -6.05
C LEU A 416 -7.43 22.35 -6.34
N ASP A 417 -8.29 21.38 -6.01
CA ASP A 417 -9.74 21.46 -6.08
C ASP A 417 -10.36 22.02 -4.79
N GLY A 418 -9.55 22.44 -3.80
CA GLY A 418 -10.01 22.96 -2.51
C GLY A 418 -10.43 21.90 -1.49
N THR A 419 -10.33 20.61 -1.79
CA THR A 419 -10.60 19.55 -0.81
C THR A 419 -9.56 19.59 0.31
N GLN A 420 -10.03 19.59 1.56
CA GLN A 420 -9.20 19.68 2.76
C GLN A 420 -9.11 18.34 3.48
N TYR A 421 -7.89 17.89 3.74
CA TYR A 421 -7.57 16.69 4.50
C TYR A 421 -6.90 17.11 5.81
N TRP A 422 -7.47 16.71 6.94
CA TRP A 422 -6.95 17.03 8.27
C TRP A 422 -6.39 15.78 8.94
N PHE A 423 -5.25 15.93 9.59
CA PHE A 423 -4.54 14.84 10.24
C PHE A 423 -4.31 15.20 11.71
N GLY A 424 -4.75 14.32 12.61
CA GLY A 424 -4.53 14.48 14.06
C GLY A 424 -5.30 15.63 14.70
N ARG A 425 -6.43 16.05 14.12
CA ARG A 425 -7.30 17.07 14.72
C ARG A 425 -7.98 16.59 16.01
N HIS A 426 -8.21 15.28 16.11
CA HIS A 426 -8.69 14.51 17.26
C HIS A 426 -10.14 14.80 17.68
N ARG A 427 -10.47 16.06 17.88
CA ARG A 427 -11.82 16.57 18.14
C ARG A 427 -12.34 17.27 16.89
N LEU A 428 -13.18 16.56 16.15
CA LEU A 428 -13.83 17.08 14.95
C LEU A 428 -14.84 18.20 15.29
N PRO A 429 -15.29 19.00 14.29
CA PRO A 429 -16.34 19.99 14.50
C PRO A 429 -17.58 19.41 15.19
N GLY A 430 -18.21 20.19 16.06
CA GLY A 430 -19.37 19.74 16.83
C GLY A 430 -19.07 18.81 18.01
N TRP A 431 -17.79 18.54 18.33
CA TRP A 431 -17.43 17.76 19.51
C TRP A 431 -17.82 18.48 20.81
N VAL A 432 -18.35 17.72 21.76
CA VAL A 432 -18.61 18.14 23.14
C VAL A 432 -18.23 17.00 24.08
N ALA A 433 -18.05 17.30 25.37
CA ALA A 433 -17.72 16.28 26.37
C ALA A 433 -18.70 15.09 26.32
N GLY A 434 -18.17 13.87 26.34
CA GLY A 434 -18.93 12.62 26.20
C GLY A 434 -19.08 12.10 24.78
N LYS A 435 -18.73 12.88 23.74
CA LYS A 435 -18.59 12.37 22.36
C LYS A 435 -17.23 11.67 22.18
N PRO A 436 -17.15 10.60 21.37
CA PRO A 436 -15.89 9.92 21.13
C PRO A 436 -14.91 10.84 20.40
N GLU A 437 -13.64 10.80 20.77
CA GLU A 437 -12.55 11.41 20.01
C GLU A 437 -12.13 10.45 18.88
N THR A 438 -11.51 10.97 17.82
CA THR A 438 -11.05 10.13 16.69
C THR A 438 -9.81 9.31 17.04
N LYS A 439 -9.06 9.67 18.10
CA LYS A 439 -7.80 9.02 18.49
C LYS A 439 -6.75 9.01 17.37
N SER A 440 -6.74 10.07 16.56
CA SER A 440 -5.91 10.18 15.35
C SER A 440 -4.47 10.64 15.57
N THR A 441 -4.11 11.13 16.76
CA THR A 441 -2.75 11.58 17.09
C THR A 441 -2.07 10.55 17.98
N TRP A 442 -0.91 10.05 17.56
CA TRP A 442 -0.12 9.05 18.28
C TRP A 442 1.14 9.71 18.82
N THR A 443 1.30 9.69 20.14
CA THR A 443 2.34 10.45 20.85
C THR A 443 3.41 9.55 21.46
N VAL A 444 4.61 10.11 21.62
CA VAL A 444 5.75 9.53 22.31
C VAL A 444 6.47 10.61 23.12
N PRO A 445 7.08 10.30 24.27
CA PRO A 445 7.98 11.22 24.94
C PRO A 445 9.17 11.58 24.04
N VAL A 446 9.42 12.88 23.87
CA VAL A 446 10.54 13.41 23.10
C VAL A 446 11.28 14.44 23.93
N PHE A 447 12.61 14.33 23.94
CA PHE A 447 13.51 15.22 24.63
C PHE A 447 14.00 16.36 23.72
N GLY A 448 14.05 17.57 24.30
CA GLY A 448 14.78 18.71 23.76
C GLY A 448 16.12 18.83 24.49
N ASN A 449 17.11 18.07 24.06
CA ASN A 449 18.44 17.96 24.67
C ASN A 449 19.37 19.13 24.30
N HIS A 450 19.00 19.98 23.33
CA HIS A 450 19.73 21.19 22.98
C HIS A 450 18.90 22.47 23.17
N SER A 451 19.58 23.56 23.51
CA SER A 451 18.95 24.86 23.67
C SER A 451 18.26 25.30 22.36
N GLY A 452 16.97 25.65 22.47
CA GLY A 452 16.15 26.08 21.33
C GLY A 452 15.30 24.97 20.71
N GLU A 453 15.49 23.72 21.13
CA GLU A 453 14.61 22.62 20.76
C GLU A 453 13.28 22.67 21.53
N ALA A 454 12.27 22.06 20.93
CA ALA A 454 11.00 21.87 21.60
C ALA A 454 11.21 21.06 22.90
N CYS A 455 10.60 21.53 23.98
CA CYS A 455 10.60 20.86 25.29
C CYS A 455 11.93 20.87 26.06
N HIS A 456 12.93 21.63 25.58
CA HIS A 456 14.17 21.88 26.33
C HIS A 456 13.91 22.62 27.65
N GLN A 457 14.52 22.12 28.73
CA GLN A 457 14.52 22.69 30.09
C GLN A 457 15.94 22.75 30.67
N ALA A 458 16.06 23.16 31.94
CA ALA A 458 17.35 23.32 32.60
C ALA A 458 18.11 22.01 32.89
N THR A 459 17.42 20.87 32.95
CA THR A 459 18.02 19.55 33.20
C THR A 459 17.46 18.53 32.23
N PHE A 460 18.27 17.55 31.82
CA PHE A 460 17.83 16.50 30.89
C PHE A 460 16.54 15.82 31.35
N ALA A 461 16.44 15.46 32.64
CA ALA A 461 15.24 14.84 33.21
C ALA A 461 13.95 15.67 33.08
N ALA A 462 14.07 17.01 33.01
CA ALA A 462 12.95 17.91 32.77
C ALA A 462 12.75 18.27 31.29
N SER A 463 13.75 18.03 30.44
CA SER A 463 13.79 18.45 29.04
C SER A 463 12.99 17.54 28.11
N TRP A 464 11.76 17.17 28.45
CA TRP A 464 10.90 16.33 27.62
C TRP A 464 9.44 16.76 27.67
N CYS A 465 8.67 16.33 26.67
CA CYS A 465 7.22 16.42 26.63
C CYS A 465 6.62 15.29 25.77
N GLN A 466 5.30 15.12 25.78
CA GLN A 466 4.62 14.25 24.80
C GLN A 466 4.56 14.95 23.45
N GLN A 467 5.11 14.34 22.42
CA GLN A 467 4.98 14.85 21.06
C GLN A 467 4.39 13.80 20.13
N ALA A 468 3.63 14.24 19.14
CA ALA A 468 3.09 13.38 18.11
C ALA A 468 4.19 12.89 17.17
N TRP A 469 4.30 11.57 17.03
CA TRP A 469 5.12 10.95 16.00
C TRP A 469 4.28 10.62 14.76
N ARG A 470 2.96 10.40 14.90
CA ARG A 470 2.05 10.20 13.75
C ARG A 470 0.71 10.90 13.94
N TRP A 471 0.28 11.63 12.91
CA TRP A 471 -1.05 12.22 12.75
C TRP A 471 -1.80 11.46 11.66
N ASN A 472 -2.76 10.62 12.04
CA ASN A 472 -3.62 9.91 11.10
C ASN A 472 -4.69 10.84 10.53
N LEU A 473 -5.09 10.61 9.28
CA LEU A 473 -6.19 11.31 8.61
C LEU A 473 -7.46 11.09 9.43
N ASP A 474 -8.13 12.16 9.85
CA ASP A 474 -9.34 12.04 10.67
C ASP A 474 -10.54 12.83 10.16
N HIS A 475 -10.32 13.76 9.23
CA HIS A 475 -11.39 14.57 8.67
C HIS A 475 -11.09 15.00 7.24
N VAL A 476 -12.06 14.86 6.35
CA VAL A 476 -12.01 15.33 4.95
C VAL A 476 -13.21 16.24 4.71
N VAL A 477 -12.99 17.40 4.08
CA VAL A 477 -14.05 18.35 3.73
C VAL A 477 -13.90 18.78 2.27
N ASP A 478 -14.96 18.62 1.47
CA ASP A 478 -14.99 19.10 0.09
C ASP A 478 -15.44 20.58 0.00
N PRO A 479 -15.33 21.24 -1.17
CA PRO A 479 -15.76 22.64 -1.34
C PRO A 479 -17.25 22.91 -1.10
N HIS A 480 -18.10 21.88 -1.06
CA HIS A 480 -19.52 21.99 -0.76
C HIS A 480 -19.81 21.84 0.75
N GLY A 481 -18.79 21.58 1.57
CA GLY A 481 -18.91 21.37 3.00
C GLY A 481 -19.52 20.00 3.34
N ASN A 482 -19.41 19.05 2.42
CA ASN A 482 -19.62 17.65 2.73
C ASN A 482 -18.36 17.09 3.40
N SER A 483 -18.53 16.07 4.23
CA SER A 483 -17.45 15.59 5.10
C SER A 483 -17.42 14.07 5.28
N MET A 484 -16.23 13.59 5.62
CA MET A 484 -15.93 12.21 6.01
C MET A 484 -14.98 12.22 7.20
N SER A 485 -15.17 11.27 8.13
CA SER A 485 -14.47 11.18 9.41
C SER A 485 -13.89 9.80 9.63
N TYR A 486 -12.69 9.71 10.19
CA TYR A 486 -12.01 8.45 10.51
C TYR A 486 -11.79 8.33 12.02
N PHE A 487 -12.02 7.14 12.58
CA PHE A 487 -11.89 6.86 14.01
C PHE A 487 -10.97 5.66 14.25
N TYR A 488 -10.08 5.79 15.21
CA TYR A 488 -9.03 4.83 15.53
C TYR A 488 -9.17 4.30 16.95
N GLU A 489 -8.48 3.20 17.23
CA GLU A 489 -8.14 2.77 18.58
C GLU A 489 -6.62 2.79 18.73
N THR A 490 -6.13 3.11 19.93
CA THR A 490 -4.69 3.20 20.22
C THR A 490 -4.22 2.00 21.04
N GLU A 491 -2.98 1.59 20.80
CA GLU A 491 -2.28 0.63 21.63
C GLU A 491 -1.22 1.37 22.44
N ILE A 492 -1.43 1.44 23.75
CA ILE A 492 -0.53 2.12 24.68
C ILE A 492 0.51 1.11 25.19
N ASN A 493 1.75 1.57 25.27
CA ASN A 493 2.82 0.91 26.01
C ASN A 493 3.51 1.94 26.90
N HIS A 494 4.37 1.46 27.79
CA HIS A 494 5.13 2.30 28.70
C HIS A 494 6.62 1.97 28.60
N TYR A 495 7.47 2.90 29.03
CA TYR A 495 8.90 2.64 29.20
C TYR A 495 9.47 3.56 30.30
N GLY A 496 10.61 3.18 30.87
CA GLY A 496 11.32 3.98 31.87
C GLY A 496 12.21 5.00 31.18
N ARG A 497 12.00 6.28 31.42
CA ARG A 497 12.75 7.33 30.71
C ARG A 497 14.04 7.68 31.40
N ASN A 498 14.98 8.26 30.66
CA ASN A 498 16.25 8.73 31.22
C ASN A 498 16.98 7.61 32.00
N LEU A 499 16.81 6.35 31.58
CA LEU A 499 17.34 5.15 32.24
C LEU A 499 16.84 4.95 33.69
N ILE A 500 15.67 5.49 34.04
CA ILE A 500 15.05 5.36 35.36
C ILE A 500 13.77 4.52 35.22
N ALA A 501 13.80 3.29 35.73
CA ALA A 501 12.70 2.33 35.56
C ALA A 501 11.39 2.78 36.23
N ALA A 502 11.51 3.56 37.31
CA ALA A 502 10.39 4.15 38.03
C ALA A 502 9.78 5.36 37.31
N ASP A 503 10.50 5.97 36.36
CA ASP A 503 9.98 7.05 35.52
C ASP A 503 9.19 6.46 34.33
N GLU A 504 8.31 5.52 34.65
CA GLU A 504 7.35 4.90 33.75
C GLU A 504 6.54 5.99 33.04
N THR A 505 6.47 5.94 31.72
CA THR A 505 5.69 6.92 30.95
C THR A 505 4.96 6.29 29.77
N PRO A 506 3.66 6.62 29.58
CA PRO A 506 2.87 6.10 28.48
C PRO A 506 3.29 6.70 27.14
N TYR A 507 3.14 5.92 26.09
CA TYR A 507 3.20 6.34 24.70
C TYR A 507 2.29 5.47 23.82
N VAL A 508 1.92 5.98 22.65
CA VAL A 508 1.16 5.22 21.66
C VAL A 508 2.14 4.42 20.80
N ARG A 509 2.24 3.10 21.03
CA ARG A 509 3.14 2.21 20.27
C ARG A 509 2.61 1.83 18.89
N ALA A 510 1.29 1.82 18.75
CA ALA A 510 0.57 1.51 17.52
C ALA A 510 -0.91 1.93 17.63
N GLY A 511 -1.67 1.68 16.58
CA GLY A 511 -3.13 1.83 16.58
C GLY A 511 -3.72 1.31 15.27
N TYR A 512 -5.03 1.28 15.19
CA TYR A 512 -5.74 0.75 14.02
C TYR A 512 -7.04 1.50 13.77
N LEU A 513 -7.43 1.56 12.50
CA LEU A 513 -8.70 2.15 12.09
C LEU A 513 -9.85 1.25 12.56
N THR A 514 -10.89 1.84 13.15
CA THR A 514 -12.09 1.12 13.63
C THR A 514 -13.32 1.46 12.80
N ARG A 515 -13.39 2.69 12.29
CA ARG A 515 -14.58 3.19 11.60
C ARG A 515 -14.27 4.35 10.65
N ILE A 516 -14.96 4.37 9.52
CA ILE A 516 -15.08 5.54 8.63
C ILE A 516 -16.55 5.91 8.55
N ASP A 517 -16.87 7.18 8.80
CA ASP A 517 -18.19 7.76 8.66
C ASP A 517 -18.18 8.74 7.49
N TYR A 518 -19.12 8.64 6.55
CA TYR A 518 -19.15 9.51 5.37
C TYR A 518 -20.57 9.80 4.87
N GLY A 519 -20.69 10.71 3.90
CA GLY A 519 -21.95 11.36 3.56
C GLY A 519 -22.40 12.40 4.60
N GLN A 520 -21.48 12.83 5.48
CA GLN A 520 -21.76 13.78 6.55
C GLN A 520 -21.67 15.23 6.02
N ARG A 521 -22.07 16.19 6.85
CA ARG A 521 -21.82 17.63 6.62
C ARG A 521 -20.84 18.15 7.66
N ASN A 522 -19.96 19.06 7.24
CA ASN A 522 -19.03 19.71 8.15
C ASN A 522 -19.80 20.40 9.31
N GLY A 523 -19.46 20.06 10.56
CA GLY A 523 -20.19 20.47 11.77
C GLY A 523 -21.25 19.48 12.28
N SER A 524 -21.50 18.37 11.57
CA SER A 524 -22.48 17.33 11.92
C SER A 524 -21.86 15.94 12.13
N GLU A 525 -20.55 15.88 12.36
CA GLU A 525 -19.74 14.64 12.41
C GLU A 525 -20.15 13.69 13.54
N TYR A 526 -20.80 14.21 14.59
CA TYR A 526 -21.27 13.46 15.76
C TYR A 526 -22.78 13.14 15.75
N THR A 527 -23.40 13.21 14.56
CA THR A 527 -24.77 12.74 14.28
C THR A 527 -24.75 11.37 13.60
N SER A 528 -25.91 10.79 13.31
CA SER A 528 -25.98 9.53 12.56
C SER A 528 -25.48 9.72 11.12
N SER A 529 -24.40 9.04 10.77
CA SER A 529 -23.76 9.12 9.46
C SER A 529 -24.54 8.32 8.41
N PRO A 530 -24.85 8.87 7.23
CA PRO A 530 -25.56 8.17 6.17
C PRO A 530 -24.95 6.83 5.75
N MET A 531 -23.63 6.76 5.69
CA MET A 531 -22.91 5.53 5.39
C MET A 531 -21.74 5.35 6.34
N ARG A 532 -21.34 4.09 6.53
CA ARG A 532 -20.31 3.69 7.48
C ARG A 532 -19.50 2.52 6.96
N VAL A 533 -18.21 2.53 7.25
CA VAL A 533 -17.33 1.36 7.16
C VAL A 533 -16.84 1.03 8.56
N THR A 534 -16.84 -0.24 8.95
CA THR A 534 -16.32 -0.73 10.23
C THR A 534 -15.25 -1.78 10.01
N PHE A 535 -14.27 -1.80 10.92
CA PHE A 535 -13.11 -2.68 10.87
C PHE A 535 -13.08 -3.49 12.16
N ALA A 536 -13.22 -4.81 12.04
CA ALA A 536 -13.07 -5.73 13.16
C ALA A 536 -11.64 -6.27 13.19
N VAL A 537 -11.09 -6.49 14.39
CA VAL A 537 -9.73 -6.99 14.58
C VAL A 537 -9.71 -8.17 15.54
N ASP A 538 -8.75 -9.07 15.33
CA ASP A 538 -8.42 -10.18 16.21
C ASP A 538 -6.99 -10.03 16.76
N GLU A 539 -6.64 -10.85 17.75
CA GLU A 539 -5.26 -11.00 18.23
C GLU A 539 -4.37 -11.74 17.22
N ARG A 540 -3.09 -11.36 17.13
CA ARG A 540 -2.03 -12.07 16.39
C ARG A 540 -1.59 -13.34 17.12
N CYS A 541 -2.55 -14.22 17.40
CA CYS A 541 -2.40 -15.38 18.27
C CYS A 541 -2.79 -16.70 17.60
N ILE A 542 -2.10 -17.77 17.99
CA ILE A 542 -2.38 -19.16 17.65
C ILE A 542 -3.16 -19.79 18.83
N PRO A 543 -4.44 -20.13 18.67
CA PRO A 543 -5.22 -20.75 19.74
C PRO A 543 -4.74 -22.19 20.03
N GLY A 544 -4.90 -22.67 21.26
CA GLY A 544 -4.53 -24.04 21.63
C GLY A 544 -4.77 -24.38 23.10
N GLY A 545 -5.31 -25.57 23.39
CA GLY A 545 -5.66 -25.98 24.76
C GLY A 545 -6.65 -25.00 25.40
N SER A 546 -6.25 -24.34 26.49
CA SER A 546 -7.04 -23.31 27.18
C SER A 546 -6.83 -21.88 26.62
N ILE A 547 -5.96 -21.69 25.63
CA ILE A 547 -5.67 -20.39 25.01
C ILE A 547 -6.71 -20.12 23.91
N THR A 548 -7.57 -19.14 24.14
CA THR A 548 -8.62 -18.69 23.20
C THR A 548 -8.22 -17.41 22.46
N CYS A 549 -6.98 -16.94 22.65
CA CYS A 549 -6.49 -15.67 22.13
C CYS A 549 -7.27 -14.45 22.66
N ALA A 550 -7.79 -14.51 23.89
CA ALA A 550 -8.34 -13.33 24.51
C ALA A 550 -7.21 -12.33 24.85
N PRO A 551 -7.42 -11.01 24.75
CA PRO A 551 -6.32 -10.04 24.94
C PRO A 551 -5.60 -10.14 26.30
N ASN A 552 -6.32 -10.51 27.37
CA ASN A 552 -5.76 -10.71 28.71
C ASN A 552 -4.97 -12.01 28.87
N GLN A 553 -4.99 -12.90 27.87
CA GLN A 553 -4.19 -14.13 27.86
C GLN A 553 -2.79 -13.93 27.30
N LEU A 554 -2.40 -12.74 26.84
CA LEU A 554 -1.00 -12.44 26.52
C LEU A 554 -0.25 -12.14 27.82
N THR A 555 0.53 -13.12 28.28
CA THR A 555 1.31 -13.08 29.52
C THR A 555 2.66 -13.75 29.30
N THR A 556 3.60 -13.62 30.25
CA THR A 556 4.91 -14.29 30.18
C THR A 556 4.81 -15.81 29.97
N GLY A 557 3.77 -16.46 30.51
CA GLY A 557 3.58 -17.91 30.39
C GLY A 557 2.95 -18.37 29.08
N THR A 558 2.43 -17.43 28.28
CA THR A 558 1.59 -17.72 27.10
C THR A 558 2.04 -16.97 25.85
N ALA A 559 3.04 -16.09 25.97
CA ALA A 559 3.56 -15.25 24.88
C ALA A 559 4.01 -16.04 23.65
N ALA A 560 4.47 -17.29 23.80
CA ALA A 560 4.77 -18.18 22.67
C ALA A 560 3.58 -18.42 21.72
N SER A 561 2.34 -18.14 22.14
CA SER A 561 1.15 -18.22 21.29
C SER A 561 0.99 -16.99 20.38
N TRP A 562 1.74 -15.91 20.59
CA TRP A 562 1.79 -14.73 19.73
C TRP A 562 3.15 -14.68 18.99
N PRO A 563 3.29 -15.42 17.87
CA PRO A 563 4.59 -15.70 17.26
C PRO A 563 5.30 -14.44 16.74
N ASP A 564 4.58 -13.37 16.38
CA ASP A 564 5.15 -12.13 15.85
C ASP A 564 4.86 -10.89 16.70
N VAL A 565 4.58 -11.06 18.00
CA VAL A 565 4.44 -9.95 18.97
C VAL A 565 5.57 -9.99 20.01
N PRO A 566 6.37 -8.92 20.19
CA PRO A 566 7.52 -8.91 21.10
C PRO A 566 7.06 -8.62 22.54
N PHE A 567 6.54 -9.63 23.23
CA PHE A 567 5.94 -9.43 24.56
C PHE A 567 6.97 -8.97 25.63
N ASP A 568 8.24 -9.31 25.47
CA ASP A 568 9.34 -8.83 26.32
C ASP A 568 9.55 -7.31 26.28
N ASN A 569 9.06 -6.62 25.23
CA ASN A 569 9.11 -5.16 25.13
C ASN A 569 7.85 -4.47 25.70
N ASN A 570 6.99 -5.21 26.41
CA ASN A 570 5.75 -4.67 26.98
C ASN A 570 5.93 -4.24 28.43
N CYS A 571 5.75 -2.94 28.72
CA CYS A 571 5.62 -2.42 30.08
C CYS A 571 4.17 -1.99 30.33
N ASN A 572 3.59 -2.49 31.41
CA ASN A 572 2.23 -2.12 31.81
C ASN A 572 2.23 -0.85 32.67
N ALA A 573 1.13 -0.10 32.63
CA ALA A 573 0.92 1.05 33.51
C ALA A 573 1.15 0.69 34.99
N GLY A 574 1.90 1.52 35.70
CA GLY A 574 2.22 1.35 37.11
C GLY A 574 3.27 0.28 37.42
N ALA A 575 3.86 -0.37 36.42
CA ALA A 575 5.03 -1.23 36.60
C ALA A 575 6.33 -0.42 36.61
N ALA A 576 7.36 -0.91 37.30
CA ALA A 576 8.73 -0.44 37.06
C ALA A 576 9.18 -1.04 35.71
N CYS A 577 9.44 -0.20 34.71
CA CYS A 577 9.85 -0.64 33.37
C CYS A 577 11.34 -1.02 33.34
N THR A 578 11.77 -1.88 34.27
CA THR A 578 13.15 -2.32 34.44
C THR A 578 13.64 -2.98 33.15
N GLY A 579 14.73 -2.46 32.57
CA GLY A 579 15.30 -2.97 31.33
C GLY A 579 14.60 -2.51 30.05
N GLN A 580 13.51 -1.74 30.14
CA GLN A 580 12.76 -1.20 29.02
C GLN A 580 12.89 0.33 29.04
N PHE A 581 13.96 0.84 28.41
CA PHE A 581 14.36 2.25 28.47
C PHE A 581 14.30 2.97 27.12
N SER A 582 13.57 2.40 26.16
CA SER A 582 13.28 3.03 24.87
C SER A 582 11.85 2.72 24.42
N PRO A 583 11.22 3.58 23.60
CA PRO A 583 9.97 3.23 22.93
C PRO A 583 10.17 2.11 21.91
N SER A 584 9.27 1.13 21.91
CA SER A 584 9.12 0.11 20.86
C SER A 584 7.77 0.20 20.15
N PHE A 585 7.73 -0.04 18.84
CA PHE A 585 6.55 0.11 17.99
C PHE A 585 6.12 -1.22 17.39
N TRP A 586 4.91 -1.68 17.73
CA TRP A 586 4.35 -2.95 17.26
C TRP A 586 2.87 -3.02 17.60
N THR A 587 2.12 -3.80 16.82
CA THR A 587 0.70 -4.08 17.06
C THR A 587 0.49 -5.53 17.45
N ARG A 588 -0.50 -5.77 18.31
CA ARG A 588 -1.00 -7.13 18.58
C ARG A 588 -2.20 -7.52 17.73
N LYS A 589 -2.65 -6.64 16.83
CA LYS A 589 -3.91 -6.76 16.09
C LYS A 589 -3.69 -7.20 14.65
N LYS A 590 -4.60 -8.04 14.17
CA LYS A 590 -4.78 -8.37 12.74
C LYS A 590 -6.19 -8.00 12.32
N LEU A 591 -6.37 -7.56 11.08
CA LEU A 591 -7.68 -7.23 10.52
C LEU A 591 -8.49 -8.51 10.31
N ALA A 592 -9.65 -8.62 10.97
CA ALA A 592 -10.53 -9.78 10.84
C ALA A 592 -11.58 -9.58 9.74
N SER A 593 -12.18 -8.39 9.69
CA SER A 593 -13.16 -8.08 8.64
C SER A 593 -13.33 -6.58 8.39
N VAL A 594 -13.78 -6.24 7.18
CA VAL A 594 -14.28 -4.92 6.80
C VAL A 594 -15.76 -5.04 6.45
N THR A 595 -16.62 -4.23 7.08
CA THR A 595 -18.06 -4.23 6.80
C THR A 595 -18.53 -2.83 6.42
N THR A 596 -19.24 -2.72 5.30
CA THR A 596 -19.90 -1.48 4.87
C THR A 596 -21.37 -1.50 5.23
N ALA A 597 -21.93 -0.33 5.55
CA ALA A 597 -23.31 -0.21 5.97
C ALA A 597 -23.94 1.13 5.58
N VAL A 598 -25.26 1.12 5.45
CA VAL A 598 -26.09 2.31 5.20
C VAL A 598 -27.06 2.56 6.35
N TRP A 599 -27.30 3.82 6.68
CA TRP A 599 -28.26 4.22 7.70
C TRP A 599 -29.70 4.12 7.18
N THR A 600 -30.57 3.47 7.94
CA THR A 600 -31.99 3.25 7.58
C THR A 600 -32.96 4.25 8.25
N GLY A 601 -32.43 5.23 8.99
CA GLY A 601 -33.22 6.12 9.84
C GLY A 601 -33.28 5.67 11.30
N THR A 602 -33.12 4.38 11.59
CA THR A 602 -33.17 3.81 12.94
C THR A 602 -31.98 2.93 13.30
N ALA A 603 -31.42 2.21 12.33
CA ALA A 603 -30.24 1.36 12.50
C ALA A 603 -29.37 1.33 11.23
N TYR A 604 -28.16 0.80 11.35
CA TYR A 604 -27.33 0.48 10.20
C TYR A 604 -27.75 -0.87 9.59
N ARG A 605 -27.88 -0.92 8.27
CA ARG A 605 -28.02 -2.14 7.47
C ARG A 605 -26.69 -2.43 6.78
N ASP A 606 -26.09 -3.58 7.09
CA ASP A 606 -24.87 -4.04 6.44
C ASP A 606 -25.11 -4.31 4.95
N VAL A 607 -24.12 -3.98 4.13
CA VAL A 607 -24.17 -4.08 2.66
C VAL A 607 -23.21 -5.12 2.15
N ASP A 608 -21.93 -4.99 2.45
CA ASP A 608 -20.89 -5.95 2.08
C ASP A 608 -19.98 -6.22 3.29
N THR A 609 -19.50 -7.45 3.44
CA THR A 609 -18.46 -7.83 4.40
C THR A 609 -17.34 -8.59 3.69
N TRP A 610 -16.10 -8.20 3.95
CA TRP A 610 -14.91 -8.94 3.58
C TRP A 610 -14.29 -9.55 4.83
N THR A 611 -14.16 -10.86 4.87
CA THR A 611 -13.56 -11.60 5.99
C THR A 611 -12.18 -12.09 5.59
N LEU A 612 -11.18 -11.84 6.43
CA LEU A 612 -9.79 -12.19 6.22
C LEU A 612 -9.39 -13.32 7.16
N ARG A 613 -8.76 -14.37 6.62
CA ARG A 613 -8.17 -15.45 7.42
C ARG A 613 -6.67 -15.42 7.28
N HIS A 614 -5.99 -15.57 8.41
CA HIS A 614 -4.54 -15.50 8.47
C HIS A 614 -3.94 -16.79 9.02
N THR A 615 -2.69 -17.05 8.63
CA THR A 615 -1.84 -18.11 9.16
C THR A 615 -0.50 -17.55 9.62
N PHE A 616 0.28 -18.35 10.36
CA PHE A 616 1.66 -18.05 10.74
C PHE A 616 2.58 -19.18 10.24
N PRO A 617 3.04 -19.13 8.98
CA PRO A 617 3.92 -20.16 8.42
C PRO A 617 5.33 -20.10 9.02
N ASP A 618 5.87 -21.25 9.42
CA ASP A 618 7.23 -21.38 9.94
C ASP A 618 8.28 -21.07 8.85
N PRO A 619 9.14 -20.04 9.03
CA PRO A 619 10.17 -19.64 8.06
C PRO A 619 11.31 -20.67 7.91
N GLY A 620 11.46 -21.61 8.84
CA GLY A 620 12.44 -22.70 8.77
C GLY A 620 13.90 -22.29 8.95
N ASP A 621 14.18 -21.03 9.28
CA ASP A 621 15.52 -20.45 9.42
C ASP A 621 15.84 -20.00 10.85
N GLY A 622 14.94 -20.32 11.79
CA GLY A 622 15.05 -19.95 13.21
C GLY A 622 14.52 -18.55 13.56
N THR A 623 14.01 -17.79 12.59
CA THR A 623 13.16 -16.62 12.87
C THR A 623 11.74 -17.06 13.24
N SER A 624 10.93 -16.12 13.71
CA SER A 624 9.55 -16.35 14.13
C SER A 624 8.60 -16.29 12.95
N ALA A 625 7.55 -17.09 13.02
CA ALA A 625 6.50 -17.09 11.99
C ALA A 625 5.80 -15.73 11.94
N ALA A 626 5.68 -15.18 10.73
CA ALA A 626 5.05 -13.88 10.47
C ALA A 626 3.61 -14.05 9.97
N LEU A 627 2.76 -13.06 10.24
CA LEU A 627 1.37 -13.04 9.77
C LEU A 627 1.27 -13.10 8.23
N TRP A 628 0.59 -14.11 7.69
CA TRP A 628 0.28 -14.28 6.27
C TRP A 628 -1.23 -14.20 6.04
N LEU A 629 -1.68 -13.47 5.01
CA LEU A 629 -3.07 -13.49 4.57
C LEU A 629 -3.30 -14.75 3.73
N ASP A 630 -4.07 -15.71 4.26
CA ASP A 630 -4.33 -16.99 3.61
C ASP A 630 -5.55 -16.89 2.67
N THR A 631 -6.64 -16.29 3.17
CA THR A 631 -7.87 -16.16 2.36
C THR A 631 -8.62 -14.86 2.58
N LEU A 632 -9.32 -14.42 1.53
CA LEU A 632 -10.29 -13.33 1.54
C LEU A 632 -11.65 -13.86 1.07
N THR A 633 -12.71 -13.64 1.87
CA THR A 633 -14.09 -14.01 1.50
C THR A 633 -14.97 -12.77 1.44
N HIS A 634 -15.59 -12.51 0.29
CA HIS A 634 -16.58 -11.45 0.13
C HIS A 634 -18.00 -12.02 0.32
N THR A 635 -18.75 -11.39 1.22
CA THR A 635 -20.15 -11.71 1.51
C THR A 635 -21.02 -10.49 1.25
N GLY A 636 -22.00 -10.62 0.36
CA GLY A 636 -23.09 -9.66 0.25
C GLY A 636 -24.03 -9.80 1.45
N LYS A 637 -24.38 -8.69 2.11
CA LYS A 637 -25.18 -8.65 3.35
C LYS A 637 -26.53 -7.93 3.20
N ALA A 638 -26.75 -7.17 2.14
CA ALA A 638 -28.02 -6.47 1.95
C ALA A 638 -29.14 -7.46 1.57
N GLY A 639 -29.94 -7.87 2.56
CA GLY A 639 -30.99 -8.88 2.40
C GLY A 639 -30.50 -10.25 2.83
N THR A 640 -30.80 -11.29 2.05
CA THR A 640 -30.34 -12.66 2.35
C THR A 640 -28.86 -12.80 2.02
N ALA A 641 -28.02 -13.02 3.05
CA ALA A 641 -26.58 -13.06 2.87
C ALA A 641 -26.13 -14.07 1.79
N LEU A 642 -25.18 -13.66 0.95
CA LEU A 642 -24.65 -14.45 -0.15
C LEU A 642 -23.12 -14.45 -0.09
N ASN A 643 -22.53 -15.61 0.13
CA ASN A 643 -21.08 -15.80 0.19
C ASN A 643 -20.54 -16.12 -1.20
N LEU A 644 -19.48 -15.42 -1.61
CA LEU A 644 -18.65 -15.87 -2.73
C LEU A 644 -17.64 -16.92 -2.25
N PRO A 645 -17.15 -17.79 -3.15
CA PRO A 645 -15.97 -18.61 -2.87
C PRO A 645 -14.79 -17.74 -2.39
N ALA A 646 -13.96 -18.29 -1.52
CA ALA A 646 -12.80 -17.56 -1.01
C ALA A 646 -11.73 -17.39 -2.10
N ILE A 647 -11.13 -16.20 -2.13
CA ILE A 647 -9.85 -15.97 -2.80
C ILE A 647 -8.77 -16.54 -1.89
N ASN A 648 -7.81 -17.27 -2.46
CA ASN A 648 -6.71 -17.89 -1.71
C ASN A 648 -5.37 -17.35 -2.19
N PHE A 649 -4.45 -17.15 -1.24
CA PHE A 649 -3.13 -16.61 -1.47
C PHE A 649 -2.07 -17.61 -1.01
N ASP A 650 -1.29 -18.09 -1.97
CA ASP A 650 -0.18 -19.00 -1.73
C ASP A 650 1.11 -18.19 -1.80
N GLY A 651 2.05 -18.50 -0.93
CA GLY A 651 3.36 -17.86 -0.89
C GLY A 651 4.48 -18.78 -1.36
N VAL A 652 5.67 -18.20 -1.40
CA VAL A 652 6.95 -18.89 -1.53
C VAL A 652 7.95 -18.23 -0.58
N GLN A 653 8.65 -19.04 0.19
CA GLN A 653 9.69 -18.54 1.11
C GLN A 653 10.94 -18.20 0.33
N LEU A 654 11.32 -16.93 0.33
CA LEU A 654 12.57 -16.44 -0.23
C LEU A 654 13.36 -15.67 0.84
N THR A 655 14.67 -15.80 0.76
CA THR A 655 15.61 -15.28 1.75
C THR A 655 15.91 -13.79 1.52
N ASN A 656 15.69 -12.94 2.52
CA ASN A 656 16.00 -11.52 2.38
C ASN A 656 17.50 -11.24 2.47
N ARG A 657 18.26 -11.97 3.29
CA ARG A 657 19.69 -11.70 3.51
C ARG A 657 20.56 -12.49 2.53
N VAL A 658 21.58 -11.85 1.96
CA VAL A 658 22.64 -12.54 1.19
C VAL A 658 23.57 -13.23 2.19
N ASP A 659 23.23 -14.45 2.55
CA ASP A 659 23.86 -15.16 3.67
C ASP A 659 25.35 -15.46 3.45
N ALA A 660 26.13 -15.31 4.54
CA ALA A 660 27.56 -15.65 4.68
C ALA A 660 28.22 -15.13 5.98
N LEU A 661 27.48 -14.52 6.91
CA LEU A 661 27.98 -14.33 8.29
C LEU A 661 27.49 -15.53 9.09
N GLU A 662 28.37 -16.51 9.30
CA GLU A 662 28.05 -17.76 9.98
C GLU A 662 27.33 -17.49 11.33
N GLY A 663 26.11 -18.01 11.46
CA GLY A 663 25.30 -17.95 12.69
C GLY A 663 24.06 -17.05 12.62
N LEU A 664 24.01 -16.03 11.75
CA LEU A 664 22.83 -15.17 11.63
C LEU A 664 21.74 -15.78 10.74
N ALA A 665 20.47 -15.47 11.02
CA ALA A 665 19.36 -15.97 10.23
C ALA A 665 19.40 -15.40 8.79
N PRO A 666 19.10 -16.24 7.78
CA PRO A 666 18.84 -15.81 6.41
C PRO A 666 17.66 -14.82 6.24
N ILE A 667 16.71 -14.75 7.20
CA ILE A 667 15.49 -13.93 7.13
C ILE A 667 14.60 -14.39 5.97
N ASN A 668 14.08 -15.62 6.09
CA ASN A 668 13.12 -16.17 5.14
C ASN A 668 11.76 -15.47 5.30
N ARG A 669 11.25 -14.92 4.20
CA ARG A 669 9.96 -14.22 4.14
C ARG A 669 9.12 -14.75 2.99
N LEU A 670 7.80 -14.80 3.20
CA LEU A 670 6.86 -15.19 2.17
C LEU A 670 6.66 -14.08 1.16
N ARG A 671 6.63 -14.46 -0.12
CA ARG A 671 6.20 -13.63 -1.25
C ARG A 671 5.12 -14.36 -2.01
N MET A 672 4.14 -13.61 -2.54
CA MET A 672 3.03 -14.16 -3.34
C MET A 672 3.55 -15.04 -4.47
N SER A 673 3.16 -16.31 -4.47
CA SER A 673 3.46 -17.27 -5.54
C SER A 673 2.24 -17.59 -6.38
N SER A 674 1.04 -17.60 -5.80
CA SER A 674 -0.20 -17.81 -6.54
C SER A 674 -1.42 -17.14 -5.90
N ILE A 675 -2.35 -16.69 -6.75
CA ILE A 675 -3.66 -16.17 -6.36
C ILE A 675 -4.74 -16.99 -7.05
N TYR A 676 -5.62 -17.62 -6.27
CA TYR A 676 -6.78 -18.34 -6.77
C TYR A 676 -8.04 -17.52 -6.52
N ASN A 677 -8.72 -17.08 -7.58
CA ASN A 677 -9.89 -16.21 -7.47
C ASN A 677 -11.19 -16.98 -7.20
N GLU A 678 -12.28 -16.25 -6.96
CA GLU A 678 -13.59 -16.80 -6.63
C GLU A 678 -14.29 -17.50 -7.81
N THR A 679 -13.77 -17.38 -9.04
CA THR A 679 -14.37 -17.88 -10.28
C THR A 679 -13.64 -19.09 -10.87
N GLY A 680 -12.57 -19.57 -10.23
CA GLY A 680 -11.80 -20.74 -10.68
C GLY A 680 -10.62 -20.40 -11.60
N GLY A 681 -10.19 -19.14 -11.65
CA GLY A 681 -8.94 -18.72 -12.27
C GLY A 681 -7.79 -18.72 -11.28
N ALA A 682 -6.58 -18.98 -11.78
CA ALA A 682 -5.33 -18.87 -11.03
C ALA A 682 -4.38 -17.86 -11.69
N LEU A 683 -3.62 -17.16 -10.87
CA LEU A 683 -2.50 -16.32 -11.28
C LEU A 683 -1.24 -16.81 -10.56
N ALA A 684 -0.26 -17.34 -11.28
CA ALA A 684 1.03 -17.76 -10.73
C ALA A 684 2.10 -16.69 -10.98
N VAL A 685 2.95 -16.46 -9.98
CA VAL A 685 4.03 -15.46 -9.98
C VAL A 685 5.35 -16.18 -9.79
N ASN A 686 6.20 -16.12 -10.81
CA ASN A 686 7.51 -16.76 -10.82
C ASN A 686 8.60 -15.69 -10.71
N TYR A 687 9.34 -15.69 -9.60
CA TYR A 687 10.46 -14.78 -9.37
C TYR A 687 11.74 -15.25 -10.08
N ALA A 688 12.56 -14.28 -10.51
CA ALA A 688 13.88 -14.54 -11.05
C ALA A 688 14.82 -15.11 -9.97
N PRO A 689 15.77 -15.98 -10.34
CA PRO A 689 16.80 -16.46 -9.41
C PRO A 689 17.63 -15.32 -8.81
N VAL A 690 18.18 -15.56 -7.61
CA VAL A 690 19.10 -14.64 -6.94
C VAL A 690 20.38 -14.44 -7.75
N GLU A 691 20.97 -13.24 -7.70
CA GLU A 691 22.24 -12.96 -8.37
C GLU A 691 23.43 -12.90 -7.42
N CYS A 692 23.23 -12.40 -6.21
CA CYS A 692 24.30 -12.21 -5.25
C CYS A 692 24.52 -13.47 -4.44
N VAL A 693 25.77 -13.91 -4.37
CA VAL A 693 26.22 -15.03 -3.54
C VAL A 693 27.53 -14.59 -2.92
N ARG A 694 27.56 -14.44 -1.59
CA ARG A 694 28.74 -13.89 -0.93
C ARG A 694 29.95 -14.79 -1.14
N GLY A 695 31.11 -14.17 -1.39
CA GLY A 695 32.36 -14.87 -1.73
C GLY A 695 32.42 -15.42 -3.17
N VAL A 696 31.32 -15.42 -3.92
CA VAL A 696 31.27 -15.93 -5.30
C VAL A 696 30.93 -14.81 -6.29
N ARG A 697 29.79 -14.15 -6.11
CA ARG A 697 29.29 -13.08 -6.97
C ARG A 697 28.69 -11.98 -6.10
N MET A 698 29.47 -10.92 -5.91
CA MET A 698 29.06 -9.72 -5.19
C MET A 698 29.43 -8.48 -6.02
N PRO A 699 28.79 -7.32 -5.79
CA PRO A 699 29.23 -6.06 -6.37
C PRO A 699 30.66 -5.75 -5.94
N THR A 700 31.45 -5.17 -6.85
CA THR A 700 32.82 -4.73 -6.56
C THR A 700 32.87 -3.59 -5.55
N SER A 701 31.85 -2.73 -5.58
CA SER A 701 31.59 -1.70 -4.58
C SER A 701 30.08 -1.37 -4.53
N PRO A 702 29.56 -0.84 -3.42
CA PRO A 702 28.17 -0.39 -3.31
C PRO A 702 27.71 0.58 -4.41
N ASP A 703 28.53 1.56 -4.77
CA ASP A 703 28.21 2.63 -5.72
C ASP A 703 28.23 2.21 -7.20
N SER A 704 28.89 1.09 -7.51
CA SER A 704 28.95 0.47 -8.84
C SER A 704 28.03 -0.75 -8.99
N ASN A 705 27.14 -0.96 -8.02
CA ASN A 705 26.31 -2.15 -7.95
C ASN A 705 25.28 -2.25 -9.07
N THR A 706 25.39 -3.33 -9.87
CA THR A 706 24.48 -3.68 -10.96
C THR A 706 23.69 -4.96 -10.72
N LEU A 707 23.78 -5.53 -9.52
CA LEU A 707 23.17 -6.81 -9.14
C LEU A 707 21.90 -6.61 -8.31
N ARG A 708 21.06 -7.66 -8.27
CA ARG A 708 19.85 -7.76 -7.43
C ARG A 708 20.13 -8.04 -5.95
N CYS A 709 21.01 -7.25 -5.35
CA CYS A 709 21.15 -7.15 -3.90
C CYS A 709 21.59 -5.75 -3.51
N PHE A 710 21.34 -5.35 -2.27
CA PHE A 710 21.69 -4.02 -1.77
C PHE A 710 22.35 -4.08 -0.40
N PRO A 711 23.28 -3.16 -0.13
CA PRO A 711 23.90 -3.02 1.16
C PRO A 711 22.96 -2.31 2.15
N SER A 712 22.98 -2.71 3.41
CA SER A 712 22.37 -1.97 4.51
C SER A 712 23.25 -2.10 5.75
N PHE A 713 23.47 -0.99 6.44
CA PHE A 713 24.19 -0.98 7.71
C PHE A 713 23.25 -1.30 8.86
N TRP A 714 23.76 -2.05 9.83
CA TRP A 714 23.13 -2.26 11.13
C TRP A 714 24.23 -2.48 12.17
N THR A 715 23.93 -2.22 13.44
CA THR A 715 24.89 -2.45 14.52
C THR A 715 24.43 -3.66 15.32
N PRO A 716 25.14 -4.81 15.25
CA PRO A 716 24.83 -5.93 16.12
C PRO A 716 24.95 -5.52 17.58
N GLU A 717 24.04 -6.01 18.39
CA GLU A 717 23.95 -5.64 19.80
C GLU A 717 25.20 -6.05 20.60
N GLY A 718 25.74 -5.12 21.40
CA GLY A 718 27.04 -5.25 22.08
C GLY A 718 28.27 -4.92 21.22
N GLN A 719 28.08 -4.53 19.96
CA GLN A 719 29.13 -3.91 19.13
C GLN A 719 28.96 -2.38 19.14
N THR A 720 30.08 -1.67 19.00
CA THR A 720 30.08 -0.21 18.88
C THR A 720 30.12 0.27 17.44
N GLU A 721 30.55 -0.60 16.51
CA GLU A 721 30.75 -0.26 15.10
C GLU A 721 29.63 -0.86 14.22
N PRO A 722 29.00 -0.05 13.34
CA PRO A 722 28.08 -0.56 12.33
C PRO A 722 28.74 -1.59 11.42
N THR A 723 28.01 -2.64 11.08
CA THR A 723 28.40 -3.68 10.13
C THR A 723 27.59 -3.53 8.84
N LEU A 724 28.27 -3.55 7.70
CA LEU A 724 27.63 -3.59 6.39
C LEU A 724 27.18 -5.01 6.07
N ASP A 725 25.89 -5.21 5.84
CA ASP A 725 25.34 -6.46 5.34
C ASP A 725 24.63 -6.27 3.99
N TRP A 726 24.26 -7.37 3.34
CA TRP A 726 23.65 -7.36 2.01
C TRP A 726 22.34 -8.12 2.00
N PHE A 727 21.36 -7.60 1.26
CA PHE A 727 20.00 -8.13 1.17
C PHE A 727 19.58 -8.31 -0.30
N HIS A 728 18.80 -9.34 -0.60
CA HIS A 728 18.30 -9.65 -1.93
C HIS A 728 17.17 -8.72 -2.36
N LYS A 729 17.16 -8.39 -3.65
CA LYS A 729 16.00 -7.81 -4.35
C LYS A 729 15.42 -8.87 -5.28
N TYR A 730 14.13 -9.15 -5.21
CA TYR A 730 13.48 -10.11 -6.10
C TYR A 730 12.73 -9.37 -7.20
N VAL A 731 12.74 -9.93 -8.40
CA VAL A 731 11.98 -9.41 -9.54
C VAL A 731 11.18 -10.53 -10.17
N VAL A 732 10.02 -10.20 -10.73
CA VAL A 732 9.15 -11.17 -11.41
C VAL A 732 9.75 -11.53 -12.77
N ALA A 733 10.08 -12.80 -12.97
CA ALA A 733 10.51 -13.30 -14.28
C ALA A 733 9.31 -13.63 -15.18
N GLN A 734 8.21 -14.12 -14.58
CA GLN A 734 7.04 -14.55 -15.33
C GLN A 734 5.77 -14.48 -14.48
N VAL A 735 4.66 -14.11 -15.13
CA VAL A 735 3.29 -14.24 -14.60
C VAL A 735 2.51 -15.16 -15.52
N VAL A 736 1.78 -16.13 -14.97
CA VAL A 736 0.94 -17.06 -15.72
C VAL A 736 -0.50 -16.97 -15.22
N SER A 737 -1.46 -16.78 -16.10
CA SER A 737 -2.89 -16.91 -15.78
C SER A 737 -3.43 -18.22 -16.34
N THR A 738 -4.07 -19.02 -15.48
CA THR A 738 -4.59 -20.35 -15.81
C THR A 738 -6.07 -20.44 -15.51
N ASP A 739 -6.83 -20.96 -16.46
CA ASP A 739 -8.24 -21.28 -16.31
C ASP A 739 -8.40 -22.70 -15.77
N ASN A 740 -8.78 -22.85 -14.50
CA ASN A 740 -8.95 -24.17 -13.91
C ASN A 740 -10.36 -24.75 -14.15
N VAL A 741 -11.27 -24.05 -14.85
CA VAL A 741 -12.68 -24.47 -14.94
C VAL A 741 -13.23 -24.58 -16.36
N GLY A 742 -12.78 -23.73 -17.29
CA GLY A 742 -13.26 -23.68 -18.68
C GLY A 742 -12.35 -24.36 -19.71
N GLY A 743 -11.15 -24.81 -19.31
CA GLY A 743 -10.17 -25.45 -20.19
C GLY A 743 -9.49 -24.49 -21.18
N ALA A 744 -9.57 -23.17 -20.96
CA ALA A 744 -8.89 -22.19 -21.78
C ALA A 744 -7.35 -22.32 -21.61
N PRO A 745 -6.56 -22.15 -22.69
CA PRO A 745 -5.11 -22.16 -22.58
C PRO A 745 -4.62 -21.07 -21.62
N SER A 746 -3.60 -21.41 -20.83
CA SER A 746 -2.93 -20.45 -19.96
C SER A 746 -2.31 -19.31 -20.79
N THR A 747 -2.41 -18.09 -20.29
CA THR A 747 -1.67 -16.94 -20.81
C THR A 747 -0.45 -16.68 -19.94
N GLN A 748 0.63 -16.17 -20.54
CA GLN A 748 1.87 -15.89 -19.83
C GLN A 748 2.47 -14.57 -20.28
N SER A 749 3.05 -13.84 -19.34
CA SER A 749 3.86 -12.65 -19.56
C SER A 749 5.25 -12.92 -19.00
N ASN A 750 6.29 -12.75 -19.82
CA ASN A 750 7.68 -12.97 -19.42
C ASN A 750 8.44 -11.65 -19.47
N TYR A 751 9.24 -11.39 -18.44
CA TYR A 751 9.98 -10.15 -18.27
C TYR A 751 11.48 -10.42 -18.33
N GLU A 752 12.17 -9.65 -19.16
CA GLU A 752 13.62 -9.63 -19.25
C GLU A 752 14.12 -8.22 -18.88
N TYR A 753 14.96 -8.16 -17.86
CA TYR A 753 15.51 -6.92 -17.31
C TYR A 753 16.91 -6.67 -17.88
N VAL A 754 17.09 -5.56 -18.59
CA VAL A 754 18.29 -5.27 -19.38
C VAL A 754 19.06 -4.10 -18.78
N GLY A 755 20.40 -4.20 -18.79
CA GLY A 755 21.29 -3.09 -18.41
C GLY A 755 21.69 -3.02 -16.93
N GLY A 756 21.45 -4.09 -16.15
CA GLY A 756 21.80 -4.16 -14.74
C GLY A 756 20.87 -3.35 -13.83
N ALA A 757 20.83 -3.73 -12.56
CA ALA A 757 20.12 -3.00 -11.51
C ALA A 757 20.77 -1.63 -11.26
N ALA A 758 20.01 -0.69 -10.68
CA ALA A 758 20.53 0.56 -10.15
C ALA A 758 20.15 0.76 -8.69
N TRP A 759 21.13 1.22 -7.91
CA TRP A 759 21.00 1.54 -6.50
C TRP A 759 21.58 2.93 -6.25
N HIS A 760 20.77 3.79 -5.65
CA HIS A 760 21.11 5.18 -5.37
C HIS A 760 21.56 5.35 -3.91
N TRP A 761 22.44 6.32 -3.67
CA TRP A 761 22.89 6.72 -2.34
C TRP A 761 21.70 7.10 -1.44
N ASP A 762 21.75 6.67 -0.18
CA ASP A 762 20.74 7.06 0.81
C ASP A 762 20.89 8.54 1.21
N ASP A 763 19.96 9.37 0.76
CA ASP A 763 19.89 10.81 1.01
C ASP A 763 18.86 11.19 2.09
N GLU A 764 18.35 10.20 2.84
CA GLU A 764 17.45 10.39 3.98
C GLU A 764 18.16 11.09 5.15
N GLU A 765 17.46 12.05 5.77
CA GLU A 765 18.04 12.94 6.79
C GLU A 765 18.36 12.22 8.10
N PHE A 766 17.51 11.28 8.51
CA PHE A 766 17.63 10.57 9.78
C PHE A 766 18.47 9.29 9.70
N THR A 767 18.94 8.91 8.50
CA THR A 767 20.00 7.89 8.42
C THR A 767 21.30 8.52 8.88
N LEU A 768 21.93 7.98 9.92
CA LEU A 768 23.26 8.43 10.37
C LEU A 768 24.28 8.37 9.23
N ASP A 769 25.17 9.36 9.16
CA ASP A 769 26.19 9.48 8.11
C ASP A 769 27.02 8.18 7.95
N ALA A 770 27.42 7.56 9.07
CA ALA A 770 28.17 6.30 9.08
C ALA A 770 27.35 5.06 8.65
N ARG A 771 26.03 5.18 8.55
CA ARG A 771 25.09 4.10 8.16
C ARG A 771 24.50 4.28 6.76
N ARG A 772 24.81 5.38 6.05
CA ARG A 772 24.34 5.58 4.68
C ARG A 772 25.12 4.75 3.68
N THR A 773 24.41 4.26 2.67
CA THR A 773 24.98 3.44 1.59
C THR A 773 24.05 3.47 0.37
N TRP A 774 24.43 2.79 -0.72
CA TRP A 774 23.66 2.70 -1.95
C TRP A 774 22.57 1.63 -1.84
N GLY A 775 21.56 1.90 -0.99
CA GLY A 775 20.46 0.98 -0.68
C GLY A 775 19.12 1.36 -1.32
N GLN A 776 19.00 2.51 -1.97
CA GLN A 776 17.73 2.96 -2.56
C GLN A 776 17.52 2.35 -3.96
N TRP A 777 16.49 1.52 -4.14
CA TRP A 777 16.21 0.86 -5.42
C TRP A 777 15.78 1.84 -6.51
N ARG A 778 16.43 1.80 -7.68
CA ARG A 778 16.09 2.61 -8.88
C ARG A 778 15.72 1.78 -10.11
N GLY A 779 15.60 0.46 -9.95
CA GLY A 779 15.10 -0.41 -11.01
C GLY A 779 16.07 -0.61 -12.18
N TYR A 780 15.51 -1.06 -13.30
CA TYR A 780 16.21 -1.32 -14.56
C TYR A 780 15.93 -0.24 -15.58
N ALA A 781 16.95 0.09 -16.38
CA ALA A 781 16.80 1.09 -17.44
C ALA A 781 15.90 0.58 -18.57
N LYS A 782 15.90 -0.73 -18.85
CA LYS A 782 15.09 -1.32 -19.91
C LYS A 782 14.44 -2.64 -19.48
N VAL A 783 13.16 -2.79 -19.79
CA VAL A 783 12.40 -4.03 -19.61
C VAL A 783 11.84 -4.50 -20.95
N ARG A 784 11.99 -5.79 -21.20
CA ARG A 784 11.45 -6.50 -22.36
C ARG A 784 10.30 -7.38 -21.90
N THR A 785 9.13 -7.21 -22.50
CA THR A 785 7.93 -7.98 -22.17
C THR A 785 7.53 -8.84 -23.36
N ARG A 786 7.28 -10.13 -23.10
CA ARG A 786 6.78 -11.11 -24.09
C ARG A 786 5.48 -11.72 -23.58
N ASP A 787 4.38 -11.48 -24.28
CA ASP A 787 3.08 -12.06 -23.93
C ASP A 787 2.68 -13.19 -24.88
N GLY A 788 2.25 -14.30 -24.30
CA GLY A 788 1.91 -15.54 -25.01
C GLY A 788 3.08 -16.54 -25.11
N ALA A 789 2.74 -17.74 -25.58
CA ALA A 789 3.69 -18.81 -25.81
C ALA A 789 4.71 -18.43 -26.91
N ALA A 790 5.92 -18.99 -26.84
CA ALA A 790 6.93 -18.76 -27.87
C ALA A 790 6.44 -19.28 -29.24
N GLY A 791 6.46 -18.41 -30.26
CA GLY A 791 6.04 -18.75 -31.62
C GLY A 791 5.26 -17.63 -32.31
N PRO A 792 4.61 -17.94 -33.45
CA PRO A 792 3.77 -17.00 -34.16
C PRO A 792 2.62 -16.49 -33.28
N GLY A 793 2.50 -15.17 -33.13
CA GLY A 793 1.45 -14.53 -32.31
C GLY A 793 1.91 -14.03 -30.94
N GLN A 794 3.15 -14.31 -30.52
CA GLN A 794 3.73 -13.69 -29.32
C GLN A 794 3.92 -12.18 -29.55
N THR A 795 3.40 -11.34 -28.65
CA THR A 795 3.67 -9.90 -28.68
C THR A 795 5.02 -9.60 -28.03
N PHE A 796 5.68 -8.52 -28.44
CA PHE A 796 6.97 -8.12 -27.89
C PHE A 796 7.05 -6.60 -27.76
N THR A 797 7.37 -6.14 -26.54
CA THR A 797 7.49 -4.72 -26.21
C THR A 797 8.83 -4.47 -25.49
N GLU A 798 9.54 -3.40 -25.87
CA GLU A 798 10.64 -2.83 -25.09
C GLU A 798 10.18 -1.54 -24.43
N THR A 799 10.45 -1.38 -23.14
CA THR A 799 10.21 -0.13 -22.40
C THR A 799 11.52 0.36 -21.79
N LEU A 800 11.91 1.59 -22.11
CA LEU A 800 13.04 2.33 -21.55
C LEU A 800 12.52 3.26 -20.44
N PHE A 801 13.24 3.31 -19.33
CA PHE A 801 12.89 4.08 -18.13
C PHE A 801 14.01 5.04 -17.75
N LEU A 802 13.62 6.16 -17.16
CA LEU A 802 14.51 7.04 -16.39
C LEU A 802 14.63 6.47 -14.97
N ARG A 803 15.82 6.51 -14.39
CA ARG A 803 16.13 5.91 -13.08
C ARG A 803 16.50 6.93 -12.02
N GLY A 804 16.74 8.19 -12.42
CA GLY A 804 17.11 9.23 -11.47
C GLY A 804 18.52 9.04 -10.89
N MET A 805 19.49 8.62 -11.71
CA MET A 805 20.86 8.30 -11.30
C MET A 805 21.88 9.42 -11.56
N ASP A 806 21.48 10.52 -12.20
CA ASP A 806 22.36 11.67 -12.36
C ASP A 806 22.63 12.32 -11.00
N GLU A 807 23.84 12.85 -10.82
CA GLU A 807 24.36 13.41 -9.56
C GLU A 807 24.45 12.44 -8.37
N ASP A 808 24.13 11.15 -8.53
CA ASP A 808 24.28 10.14 -7.48
C ASP A 808 25.74 10.05 -7.01
N LYS A 809 25.95 9.86 -5.70
CA LYS A 809 27.30 9.91 -5.11
C LYS A 809 28.16 8.72 -5.56
N LEU A 810 29.48 8.93 -5.57
CA LEU A 810 30.49 7.88 -5.76
C LEU A 810 31.29 7.66 -4.48
N ALA A 811 31.70 6.41 -4.22
CA ALA A 811 32.43 6.02 -3.01
C ALA A 811 33.81 6.70 -2.90
N ALA A 812 34.44 7.00 -4.04
CA ALA A 812 35.71 7.72 -4.10
C ALA A 812 35.57 9.26 -3.97
N GLY A 813 34.34 9.76 -3.77
CA GLY A 813 34.00 11.18 -3.85
C GLY A 813 33.57 11.62 -5.25
N GLY A 814 32.81 12.73 -5.33
CA GLY A 814 32.18 13.22 -6.56
C GLY A 814 30.80 12.58 -6.82
N THR A 815 30.27 12.83 -8.01
CA THR A 815 28.94 12.41 -8.43
C THR A 815 28.95 11.79 -9.84
N LYS A 816 27.94 10.98 -10.15
CA LYS A 816 27.72 10.40 -11.48
C LYS A 816 27.22 11.47 -12.45
N ASN A 817 27.56 11.31 -13.72
CA ASN A 817 26.96 12.03 -14.85
C ASN A 817 26.26 10.99 -15.74
N VAL A 818 24.93 10.98 -15.71
CA VAL A 818 24.07 9.97 -16.32
C VAL A 818 23.09 10.62 -17.29
N VAL A 819 23.22 10.24 -18.55
CA VAL A 819 22.28 10.59 -19.62
C VAL A 819 21.64 9.33 -20.20
N VAL A 820 20.35 9.40 -20.50
CA VAL A 820 19.59 8.33 -21.12
C VAL A 820 19.29 8.68 -22.58
N THR A 821 19.62 7.76 -23.49
CA THR A 821 19.42 7.91 -24.94
C THR A 821 18.24 7.08 -25.41
N ASP A 822 17.29 7.70 -26.12
CA ASP A 822 16.17 7.03 -26.78
C ASP A 822 16.55 6.42 -28.14
N SER A 823 15.65 5.64 -28.75
CA SER A 823 15.92 4.96 -30.02
C SER A 823 16.04 5.89 -31.25
N GLU A 824 15.76 7.19 -31.11
CA GLU A 824 15.98 8.21 -32.14
C GLU A 824 17.23 9.06 -31.88
N GLY A 825 18.04 8.69 -30.87
CA GLY A 825 19.28 9.37 -30.52
C GLY A 825 19.10 10.62 -29.65
N GLY A 826 17.87 10.93 -29.22
CA GLY A 826 17.60 12.00 -28.27
C GLY A 826 18.13 11.63 -26.88
N THR A 827 18.72 12.59 -26.18
CA THR A 827 19.27 12.40 -24.84
C THR A 827 18.52 13.24 -23.80
N ILE A 828 18.48 12.73 -22.57
CA ILE A 828 17.97 13.45 -21.41
C ILE A 828 18.83 13.11 -20.19
N GLU A 829 19.11 14.11 -19.36
CA GLU A 829 19.73 13.93 -18.04
C GLU A 829 18.81 13.09 -17.14
N ASP A 830 19.37 12.08 -16.48
CA ASP A 830 18.62 11.16 -15.62
C ASP A 830 18.40 11.77 -14.22
N HIS A 831 17.83 12.97 -14.16
CA HIS A 831 17.59 13.73 -12.93
C HIS A 831 16.77 12.91 -11.92
N TRP A 832 17.09 12.97 -10.62
CA TRP A 832 16.50 12.13 -9.57
C TRP A 832 14.97 12.10 -9.57
N ARG A 833 14.32 13.23 -9.89
CA ARG A 833 12.86 13.36 -9.95
C ARG A 833 12.21 12.54 -11.08
N TYR A 834 12.98 12.12 -12.08
CA TYR A 834 12.51 11.32 -13.21
C TYR A 834 12.54 9.81 -12.96
N ALA A 835 13.03 9.36 -11.81
CA ALA A 835 13.03 7.94 -11.48
C ALA A 835 11.67 7.30 -11.80
N GLY A 836 11.68 6.14 -12.47
CA GLY A 836 10.49 5.33 -12.75
C GLY A 836 9.63 5.82 -13.92
N LEU A 837 9.90 7.00 -14.46
CA LEU A 837 9.17 7.48 -15.64
C LEU A 837 9.55 6.67 -16.87
N VAL A 838 8.54 6.33 -17.68
CA VAL A 838 8.75 5.72 -19.00
C VAL A 838 9.33 6.78 -19.92
N ARG A 839 10.54 6.54 -20.41
CA ARG A 839 11.20 7.35 -21.44
C ARG A 839 10.68 6.99 -22.82
N GLU A 840 10.60 5.70 -23.13
CA GLU A 840 10.21 5.20 -24.44
C GLU A 840 9.54 3.83 -24.34
N THR A 841 8.53 3.59 -25.17
CA THR A 841 7.95 2.26 -25.40
C THR A 841 8.01 1.93 -26.89
N ILE A 842 8.49 0.75 -27.24
CA ILE A 842 8.59 0.25 -28.62
C ILE A 842 7.85 -1.09 -28.73
N GLN A 843 6.88 -1.15 -29.62
CA GLN A 843 6.16 -2.36 -29.97
C GLN A 843 6.74 -2.97 -31.25
N TYR A 844 6.96 -4.28 -31.23
CA TYR A 844 7.51 -5.03 -32.35
C TYR A 844 6.49 -6.02 -32.89
N ASN A 845 6.64 -6.38 -34.18
CA ASN A 845 5.87 -7.47 -34.79
C ASN A 845 6.45 -8.84 -34.36
N GLY A 846 6.27 -9.15 -33.08
CA GLY A 846 6.84 -10.32 -32.44
C GLY A 846 8.33 -10.20 -32.08
N ALA A 847 8.83 -11.21 -31.38
CA ALA A 847 10.21 -11.30 -30.92
C ALA A 847 11.21 -11.23 -32.09
N GLY A 848 12.07 -10.20 -32.10
CA GLY A 848 13.07 -10.01 -33.16
C GLY A 848 12.50 -9.55 -34.51
N GLY A 849 11.20 -9.23 -34.56
CA GLY A 849 10.56 -8.62 -35.73
C GLY A 849 10.85 -7.13 -35.86
N PRO A 850 10.38 -6.48 -36.95
CA PRO A 850 10.50 -5.02 -37.11
C PRO A 850 9.63 -4.26 -36.11
N VAL A 851 9.99 -2.99 -35.86
CA VAL A 851 9.18 -2.05 -35.07
C VAL A 851 7.86 -1.78 -35.78
N VAL A 852 6.75 -1.80 -35.04
CA VAL A 852 5.41 -1.46 -35.51
C VAL A 852 5.03 -0.05 -35.06
N ALA A 853 5.28 0.26 -33.79
CA ALA A 853 5.02 1.56 -33.21
C ALA A 853 6.04 1.87 -32.11
N ALA A 854 6.31 3.15 -31.86
CA ALA A 854 7.04 3.60 -30.70
C ALA A 854 6.49 4.93 -30.19
N GLU A 855 6.65 5.18 -28.89
CA GLU A 855 6.28 6.42 -28.22
C GLU A 855 7.41 6.84 -27.29
N ILE A 856 7.86 8.08 -27.40
CA ILE A 856 8.88 8.71 -26.55
C ILE A 856 8.20 9.81 -25.73
N SER A 857 8.46 9.84 -24.42
CA SER A 857 7.94 10.83 -23.47
C SER A 857 9.08 11.63 -22.85
N ASP A 858 9.04 12.95 -22.99
CA ASP A 858 9.95 13.92 -22.36
C ASP A 858 9.26 14.54 -21.12
N PRO A 859 9.79 14.36 -19.90
CA PRO A 859 9.27 15.03 -18.71
C PRO A 859 9.52 16.55 -18.74
N SER A 860 8.66 17.31 -18.04
CA SER A 860 8.81 18.73 -17.76
C SER A 860 8.92 18.92 -16.25
N LEU A 861 10.11 19.29 -15.81
CA LEU A 861 10.44 19.59 -14.42
C LEU A 861 10.44 21.10 -14.18
N ARG A 862 9.80 21.55 -13.10
CA ARG A 862 9.76 22.97 -12.71
C ARG A 862 10.02 23.11 -11.22
N GLY A 863 10.86 24.07 -10.85
CA GLY A 863 11.25 24.32 -9.47
C GLY A 863 12.75 24.63 -9.31
N PRO A 864 13.30 24.47 -8.10
CA PRO A 864 12.63 23.95 -6.90
C PRO A 864 11.51 24.88 -6.39
N THR A 865 10.42 24.32 -5.87
CA THR A 865 9.30 25.08 -5.25
C THR A 865 9.47 25.26 -3.74
N ALA A 866 10.36 24.47 -3.13
CA ALA A 866 10.87 24.61 -1.77
C ALA A 866 12.30 24.06 -1.72
N THR A 867 13.16 24.68 -0.91
CA THR A 867 14.52 24.17 -0.65
C THR A 867 14.80 24.21 0.85
N ARG A 868 15.34 23.12 1.37
CA ARG A 868 15.86 23.01 2.74
C ARG A 868 17.31 22.55 2.71
N ALA A 869 18.20 23.32 3.30
CA ALA A 869 19.60 22.93 3.43
C ALA A 869 19.73 21.79 4.45
N ARG A 870 20.52 20.77 4.09
CA ARG A 870 20.91 19.68 5.00
C ARG A 870 22.39 19.37 4.81
N PRO A 871 23.08 18.81 5.83
CA PRO A 871 24.48 18.37 5.71
C PRO A 871 24.71 17.39 4.53
N VAL A 872 23.67 16.65 4.15
CA VAL A 872 23.72 15.52 3.21
C VAL A 872 23.57 15.93 1.75
N GLY A 873 23.17 17.19 1.53
CA GLY A 873 22.65 17.74 0.28
C GLY A 873 21.27 18.38 0.49
N PRO A 874 20.92 19.43 -0.29
CA PRO A 874 19.65 20.10 -0.12
C PRO A 874 18.47 19.15 -0.38
N LEU A 875 17.43 19.22 0.44
CA LEU A 875 16.13 18.63 0.14
C LEU A 875 15.32 19.61 -0.69
N GLN A 876 14.79 19.17 -1.83
CA GLN A 876 14.10 20.04 -2.77
C GLN A 876 12.77 19.44 -3.23
N ALA A 877 11.78 20.32 -3.41
CA ALA A 877 10.48 19.98 -3.98
C ALA A 877 10.39 20.44 -5.45
N PHE A 878 9.82 19.61 -6.32
CA PHE A 878 9.63 19.94 -7.74
C PHE A 878 8.27 19.48 -8.26
N LEU A 879 7.68 20.33 -9.10
CA LEU A 879 6.55 20.00 -9.95
C LEU A 879 7.06 19.20 -11.16
N LEU A 880 6.35 18.13 -11.50
CA LEU A 880 6.72 17.21 -12.57
C LEU A 880 5.48 16.82 -13.39
N ASP A 881 5.57 16.99 -14.70
CA ASP A 881 4.56 16.56 -15.67
C ASP A 881 5.21 15.98 -16.93
N THR A 882 4.42 15.49 -17.88
CA THR A 882 4.90 15.12 -19.23
C THR A 882 4.82 16.34 -20.16
N GLY A 883 5.98 16.87 -20.56
CA GLY A 883 6.10 18.07 -21.40
C GLY A 883 5.91 17.80 -22.89
N ARG A 884 6.44 16.68 -23.41
CA ARG A 884 6.35 16.35 -24.83
C ARG A 884 6.20 14.84 -25.02
N VAL A 885 5.38 14.45 -25.99
CA VAL A 885 5.20 13.05 -26.41
C VAL A 885 5.38 12.98 -27.92
N ARG A 886 6.24 12.08 -28.38
CA ARG A 886 6.55 11.85 -29.80
C ARG A 886 6.20 10.40 -30.14
N GLY A 887 5.26 10.21 -31.05
CA GLY A 887 4.81 8.89 -31.50
C GLY A 887 5.25 8.61 -32.93
N ARG A 888 5.56 7.36 -33.24
CA ARG A 888 5.75 6.89 -34.62
C ARG A 888 5.07 5.55 -34.84
N ALA A 889 4.49 5.36 -36.02
CA ALA A 889 3.87 4.10 -36.42
C ALA A 889 4.19 3.77 -37.88
N VAL A 890 4.49 2.51 -38.15
CA VAL A 890 4.69 1.99 -39.50
C VAL A 890 3.32 1.72 -40.13
N LEU A 891 3.06 2.32 -41.29
CA LEU A 891 1.82 2.16 -42.03
C LEU A 891 1.87 0.93 -42.95
N GLN A 892 0.73 0.56 -43.54
CA GLN A 892 0.63 -0.59 -44.45
C GLN A 892 1.54 -0.48 -45.69
N ASP A 893 1.86 0.74 -46.12
CA ASP A 893 2.79 1.01 -47.23
C ASP A 893 4.26 1.06 -46.78
N SER A 894 4.54 0.65 -45.54
CA SER A 894 5.86 0.68 -44.89
C SER A 894 6.45 2.08 -44.66
N THR A 895 5.68 3.15 -44.87
CA THR A 895 6.08 4.50 -44.46
C THR A 895 5.89 4.69 -42.95
N VAL A 896 6.64 5.63 -42.36
CA VAL A 896 6.54 5.94 -40.93
C VAL A 896 5.79 7.25 -40.75
N ARG A 897 4.61 7.19 -40.13
CA ARG A 897 3.91 8.39 -39.68
C ARG A 897 4.44 8.82 -38.31
N ARG A 898 4.68 10.11 -38.13
CA ARG A 898 5.11 10.71 -36.86
C ARG A 898 4.05 11.65 -36.34
N VAL A 899 3.87 11.64 -35.02
CA VAL A 899 2.96 12.54 -34.32
C VAL A 899 3.66 13.15 -33.12
N GLU A 900 3.31 14.37 -32.75
CA GLU A 900 3.90 15.05 -31.61
C GLU A 900 2.87 15.88 -30.85
N VAL A 901 2.93 15.80 -29.51
CA VAL A 901 2.15 16.65 -28.62
C VAL A 901 3.10 17.35 -27.64
N VAL A 902 3.03 18.67 -27.55
CA VAL A 902 3.79 19.50 -26.62
C VAL A 902 2.85 20.20 -25.63
N ARG A 903 3.20 20.21 -24.36
CA ARG A 903 2.42 20.82 -23.28
C ARG A 903 3.24 21.93 -22.62
N THR A 904 2.61 23.07 -22.38
CA THR A 904 3.18 24.15 -21.57
C THR A 904 2.37 24.30 -20.30
N PHE A 905 3.05 24.59 -19.19
CA PHE A 905 2.45 24.66 -17.86
C PHE A 905 2.74 26.02 -17.22
N ASP A 906 1.91 26.42 -16.27
CA ASP A 906 2.20 27.59 -15.43
C ASP A 906 3.01 27.23 -14.18
N ASP A 907 3.15 28.21 -13.28
CA ASP A 907 3.87 28.09 -12.00
C ASP A 907 3.18 27.19 -10.97
N LYS A 908 1.98 26.66 -11.28
CA LYS A 908 1.23 25.69 -10.45
C LYS A 908 1.22 24.29 -11.06
N GLY A 909 1.89 24.09 -12.20
CA GLY A 909 1.87 22.81 -12.91
C GLY A 909 0.55 22.55 -13.66
N LEU A 910 -0.28 23.57 -13.88
CA LEU A 910 -1.50 23.42 -14.66
C LEU A 910 -1.21 23.71 -16.15
N PRO A 911 -1.72 22.89 -17.09
CA PRO A 911 -1.47 23.10 -18.51
C PRO A 911 -2.10 24.42 -18.96
N THR A 912 -1.35 25.25 -19.67
CA THR A 912 -1.82 26.51 -20.29
C THR A 912 -2.00 26.38 -21.79
N GLN A 913 -1.17 25.55 -22.45
CA GLN A 913 -1.32 25.21 -23.87
C GLN A 913 -0.99 23.74 -24.12
N ILE A 914 -1.68 23.16 -25.10
CA ILE A 914 -1.37 21.85 -25.70
C ILE A 914 -1.27 22.07 -27.21
N ASP A 915 -0.08 21.84 -27.76
CA ASP A 915 0.23 21.87 -29.18
C ASP A 915 0.21 20.43 -29.71
N ASP A 916 -0.83 20.08 -30.47
CA ASP A 916 -0.98 18.78 -31.12
C ASP A 916 -0.63 18.95 -32.60
N LEU A 917 0.56 18.51 -32.98
CA LEU A 917 1.11 18.70 -34.33
C LEU A 917 0.66 17.63 -35.33
N GLY A 918 -0.35 16.82 -34.98
CA GLY A 918 -0.92 15.84 -35.91
C GLY A 918 0.16 14.98 -36.57
N ASP A 919 0.16 14.90 -37.91
CA ASP A 919 1.28 14.36 -38.68
C ASP A 919 2.37 15.43 -38.87
N THR A 920 3.53 15.26 -38.21
CA THR A 920 4.59 16.27 -38.19
C THR A 920 5.23 16.57 -39.56
N SER A 921 4.83 15.86 -40.63
CA SER A 921 5.24 16.17 -42.01
C SER A 921 4.41 17.29 -42.66
N THR A 922 3.33 17.74 -42.03
CA THR A 922 2.47 18.83 -42.51
C THR A 922 1.92 19.64 -41.34
N SER A 923 1.75 20.95 -41.50
CA SER A 923 1.10 21.79 -40.48
C SER A 923 -0.41 21.93 -40.70
N ALA A 924 -0.97 21.22 -41.69
CA ALA A 924 -2.37 21.34 -42.09
C ALA A 924 -3.35 20.67 -41.12
N ASP A 925 -2.85 19.81 -40.23
CA ASP A 925 -3.64 19.15 -39.18
C ASP A 925 -3.23 19.54 -37.75
N ASP A 926 -2.33 20.53 -37.61
CA ASP A 926 -1.93 21.10 -36.32
C ASP A 926 -3.13 21.69 -35.57
N ARG A 927 -3.11 21.55 -34.25
CA ARG A 927 -4.10 22.15 -33.36
C ARG A 927 -3.44 22.65 -32.09
N CYS A 928 -3.81 23.86 -31.67
CA CYS A 928 -3.44 24.38 -30.37
C CYS A 928 -4.65 24.56 -29.48
N THR A 929 -4.63 23.95 -28.29
CA THR A 929 -5.63 24.13 -27.23
C THR A 929 -5.05 24.99 -26.12
N ARG A 930 -5.77 26.04 -25.71
CA ARG A 930 -5.37 27.00 -24.67
C ARG A 930 -6.34 26.99 -23.51
N TYR A 931 -5.79 26.97 -22.29
CA TYR A 931 -6.56 26.93 -21.05
C TYR A 931 -6.43 28.26 -20.29
N THR A 932 -7.57 28.75 -19.78
CA THR A 932 -7.61 29.82 -18.77
C THR A 932 -8.30 29.28 -17.53
N TYR A 933 -7.83 29.67 -16.35
CA TYR A 933 -8.36 29.22 -15.06
C TYR A 933 -8.91 30.40 -14.26
N ALA A 934 -10.04 30.21 -13.58
CA ALA A 934 -10.54 31.12 -12.56
C ALA A 934 -10.08 30.61 -11.19
N ARG A 935 -9.21 31.37 -10.50
CA ARG A 935 -8.48 30.89 -9.32
C ARG A 935 -8.85 31.62 -8.06
N ASN A 936 -9.05 30.87 -6.99
CA ASN A 936 -9.13 31.39 -5.62
C ASN A 936 -7.95 30.87 -4.80
N THR A 937 -6.94 31.72 -4.58
CA THR A 937 -5.76 31.35 -3.79
C THR A 937 -6.02 31.31 -2.29
N ALA A 938 -7.10 31.94 -1.80
CA ALA A 938 -7.45 31.91 -0.38
C ALA A 938 -7.99 30.52 0.02
N THR A 939 -8.92 29.97 -0.77
CA THR A 939 -9.50 28.63 -0.54
C THR A 939 -8.79 27.51 -1.30
N TRP A 940 -7.74 27.83 -2.07
CA TRP A 940 -6.95 26.90 -2.87
C TRP A 940 -7.72 26.20 -4.01
N LEU A 941 -8.69 26.90 -4.59
CA LEU A 941 -9.41 26.49 -5.80
C LEU A 941 -8.61 26.94 -7.03
N LEU A 942 -7.65 26.13 -7.48
CA LEU A 942 -6.64 26.52 -8.47
C LEU A 942 -6.85 25.93 -9.87
N ASN A 943 -7.49 24.75 -9.97
CA ASN A 943 -7.61 23.98 -11.21
C ASN A 943 -8.96 24.19 -11.95
N TYR A 944 -9.73 25.22 -11.60
CA TYR A 944 -11.04 25.49 -12.20
C TYR A 944 -10.90 26.22 -13.54
N VAL A 945 -11.03 25.47 -14.63
CA VAL A 945 -10.98 26.01 -15.98
C VAL A 945 -12.14 26.98 -16.21
N SER A 946 -11.85 28.17 -16.72
CA SER A 946 -12.82 29.20 -17.11
C SER A 946 -12.94 29.36 -18.63
N ARG A 947 -11.92 28.96 -19.41
CA ARG A 947 -11.97 28.95 -20.87
C ARG A 947 -11.09 27.86 -21.46
N VAL A 948 -11.58 27.21 -22.52
CA VAL A 948 -10.81 26.33 -23.41
C VAL A 948 -11.00 26.80 -24.85
N GLU A 949 -9.95 27.31 -25.48
CA GLU A 949 -9.95 27.71 -26.90
C GLU A 949 -9.07 26.74 -27.70
N THR A 950 -9.61 26.12 -28.74
CA THR A 950 -8.87 25.30 -29.70
C THR A 950 -8.88 25.96 -31.07
N VAL A 951 -7.70 26.09 -31.68
CA VAL A 951 -7.49 26.61 -33.03
C VAL A 951 -6.81 25.57 -33.93
N GLY A 952 -7.09 25.62 -35.23
CA GLY A 952 -6.59 24.71 -36.27
C GLY A 952 -5.22 25.09 -36.83
N VAL A 953 -4.36 25.65 -35.97
CA VAL A 953 -2.96 25.97 -36.25
C VAL A 953 -2.14 25.68 -35.00
N GLY A 954 -0.83 25.44 -35.15
CA GLY A 954 0.07 25.19 -34.04
C GLY A 954 0.19 26.36 -33.06
N CYS A 955 0.64 26.10 -31.83
CA CYS A 955 0.60 27.08 -30.74
C CYS A 955 1.50 28.32 -30.97
N ALA A 956 2.57 28.16 -31.76
CA ALA A 956 3.46 29.26 -32.15
C ALA A 956 2.90 30.14 -33.27
N ALA A 957 1.93 29.65 -34.05
CA ALA A 957 1.28 30.44 -35.08
C ALA A 957 0.31 31.44 -34.44
N THR A 958 0.21 32.64 -35.01
CA THR A 958 -0.85 33.59 -34.63
C THR A 958 -2.13 33.20 -35.36
N PRO A 959 -3.17 32.71 -34.66
CA PRO A 959 -4.39 32.27 -35.32
C PRO A 959 -5.17 33.48 -35.87
N SER A 960 -5.65 33.34 -37.10
CA SER A 960 -6.62 34.21 -37.73
C SER A 960 -8.00 33.95 -37.13
N ARG A 961 -8.61 34.99 -36.54
CA ARG A 961 -9.95 34.92 -35.96
C ARG A 961 -10.94 35.63 -36.88
N PRO A 962 -11.97 34.96 -37.40
CA PRO A 962 -12.52 33.68 -36.95
C PRO A 962 -11.95 32.41 -37.60
N ALA A 963 -11.22 32.53 -38.71
CA ALA A 963 -10.95 31.43 -39.64
C ALA A 963 -10.34 30.16 -39.03
N ASP A 964 -9.44 30.31 -38.06
CA ASP A 964 -8.71 29.21 -37.44
C ASP A 964 -9.38 28.68 -36.16
N VAL A 965 -10.45 29.30 -35.67
CA VAL A 965 -11.10 28.86 -34.42
C VAL A 965 -11.92 27.60 -34.66
N VAL A 966 -11.51 26.51 -34.01
CA VAL A 966 -12.19 25.21 -34.07
C VAL A 966 -13.26 25.11 -32.98
N SER A 967 -12.93 25.55 -31.77
CA SER A 967 -13.87 25.62 -30.64
C SER A 967 -13.42 26.65 -29.62
N ASP A 968 -14.36 27.27 -28.92
CA ASP A 968 -14.06 28.14 -27.78
C ASP A 968 -15.20 28.05 -26.77
N VAL A 969 -14.87 27.52 -25.59
CA VAL A 969 -15.82 27.20 -24.53
C VAL A 969 -15.48 28.04 -23.31
N ARG A 970 -16.48 28.72 -22.74
CA ARG A 970 -16.37 29.48 -21.49
C ARG A 970 -17.17 28.82 -20.39
N THR A 971 -16.55 28.66 -19.23
CA THR A 971 -17.16 28.06 -18.05
C THR A 971 -17.28 29.10 -16.95
N TYR A 972 -18.48 29.21 -16.38
CA TYR A 972 -18.79 30.09 -15.26
C TYR A 972 -19.09 29.25 -14.03
N HIS A 973 -18.51 29.67 -12.91
CA HIS A 973 -18.61 28.98 -11.64
C HIS A 973 -19.49 29.74 -10.65
N ASP A 974 -20.16 29.03 -9.75
CA ASP A 974 -20.84 29.56 -8.56
C ASP A 974 -21.84 30.69 -8.82
N GLY A 975 -22.56 30.64 -9.94
CA GLY A 975 -23.57 31.62 -10.32
C GLY A 975 -22.98 32.92 -10.89
N ALA A 976 -21.70 32.94 -11.23
CA ALA A 976 -21.05 34.11 -11.80
C ALA A 976 -21.72 34.56 -13.11
N THR A 977 -22.01 35.86 -13.20
CA THR A 977 -22.54 36.50 -14.42
C THR A 977 -21.44 37.09 -15.30
N VAL A 978 -20.25 37.33 -14.72
CA VAL A 978 -19.07 37.87 -15.40
C VAL A 978 -18.05 36.76 -15.63
N HIS A 979 -17.46 36.69 -16.83
CA HIS A 979 -16.50 35.65 -17.18
C HIS A 979 -15.20 35.86 -16.40
N GLY A 980 -14.63 34.76 -15.88
CA GLY A 980 -13.40 34.82 -15.08
C GLY A 980 -13.59 35.25 -13.62
N THR A 981 -14.83 35.43 -13.13
CA THR A 981 -15.09 35.62 -11.69
C THR A 981 -14.48 34.48 -10.87
N VAL A 982 -13.81 34.84 -9.79
CA VAL A 982 -13.14 33.91 -8.88
C VAL A 982 -14.17 33.00 -8.19
N PRO A 983 -14.01 31.66 -8.26
CA PRO A 983 -14.93 30.72 -7.63
C PRO A 983 -14.82 30.72 -6.09
N THR A 984 -15.91 30.34 -5.44
CA THR A 984 -16.02 30.10 -3.99
C THR A 984 -16.16 28.61 -3.66
N ARG A 985 -16.76 27.82 -4.56
CA ARG A 985 -16.87 26.35 -4.48
C ARG A 985 -16.42 25.66 -5.77
N GLY A 986 -16.44 26.37 -6.89
CA GLY A 986 -16.04 25.85 -8.20
C GLY A 986 -17.12 25.02 -8.89
N THR A 987 -18.39 25.29 -8.57
CA THR A 987 -19.53 24.62 -9.18
C THR A 987 -19.82 25.18 -10.56
N VAL A 988 -19.84 24.37 -11.61
CA VAL A 988 -20.14 24.84 -12.98
C VAL A 988 -21.63 25.17 -13.12
N THR A 989 -21.98 26.45 -13.16
CA THR A 989 -23.38 26.92 -13.24
C THR A 989 -23.81 27.37 -14.63
N ARG A 990 -22.85 27.71 -15.50
CA ARG A 990 -23.14 28.08 -16.89
C ARG A 990 -21.94 27.75 -17.78
N THR A 991 -22.23 27.19 -18.95
CA THR A 991 -21.27 27.01 -20.04
C THR A 991 -21.76 27.78 -21.26
N GLU A 992 -20.83 28.44 -21.95
CA GLU A 992 -21.10 29.12 -23.21
C GLU A 992 -20.15 28.58 -24.27
N ASP A 993 -20.70 28.32 -25.46
CA ASP A 993 -19.94 27.97 -26.64
C ASP A 993 -19.92 29.17 -27.60
N ILE A 994 -18.84 29.31 -28.36
CA ILE A 994 -18.79 30.31 -29.43
C ILE A 994 -19.91 30.06 -30.45
N SER A 995 -20.73 31.08 -30.67
CA SER A 995 -21.91 31.01 -31.56
C SER A 995 -21.73 31.80 -32.86
N GLY A 996 -20.74 32.68 -32.91
CA GLY A 996 -20.50 33.53 -34.06
C GLY A 996 -19.50 34.62 -33.76
N TRP A 997 -19.50 35.65 -34.61
CA TRP A 997 -18.56 36.76 -34.54
C TRP A 997 -19.26 38.06 -34.91
N SER A 998 -18.94 39.13 -34.18
CA SER A 998 -19.29 40.51 -34.51
C SER A 998 -18.00 41.22 -34.92
N GLY A 999 -17.74 41.28 -36.23
CA GLY A 999 -16.41 41.65 -36.73
C GLY A 999 -15.37 40.60 -36.33
N SER A 1000 -14.28 41.02 -35.69
CA SER A 1000 -13.24 40.12 -35.14
C SER A 1000 -13.49 39.71 -33.68
N SER A 1001 -14.59 40.15 -33.07
CA SER A 1001 -14.94 39.81 -31.68
C SER A 1001 -15.85 38.57 -31.63
N PRO A 1002 -15.52 37.54 -30.85
CA PRO A 1002 -16.36 36.35 -30.73
C PRO A 1002 -17.66 36.67 -29.98
N THR A 1003 -18.76 36.12 -30.46
CA THR A 1003 -20.04 36.09 -29.74
C THR A 1003 -20.28 34.69 -29.21
N TYR A 1004 -20.89 34.58 -28.03
CA TYR A 1004 -21.11 33.32 -27.35
C TYR A 1004 -22.59 33.11 -27.08
N ALA A 1005 -23.02 31.86 -27.14
CA ALA A 1005 -24.33 31.44 -26.72
C ALA A 1005 -24.19 30.51 -25.51
N THR A 1006 -25.09 30.66 -24.54
CA THR A 1006 -25.18 29.71 -23.43
C THR A 1006 -25.60 28.35 -23.97
N SER A 1007 -24.78 27.33 -23.78
CA SER A 1007 -25.07 25.96 -24.20
C SER A 1007 -25.66 25.11 -23.06
N ALA A 1008 -25.34 25.46 -21.81
CA ALA A 1008 -25.89 24.79 -20.64
C ALA A 1008 -25.93 25.72 -19.41
N ARG A 1009 -26.91 25.52 -18.53
CA ARG A 1009 -26.89 26.06 -17.15
C ARG A 1009 -27.33 25.00 -16.15
N ALA A 1010 -26.84 25.10 -14.92
CA ALA A 1010 -27.31 24.24 -13.83
C ALA A 1010 -27.41 25.01 -12.51
N VAL A 1011 -28.35 24.56 -11.68
CA VAL A 1011 -28.54 24.96 -10.28
C VAL A 1011 -28.28 23.74 -9.42
N TYR A 1012 -27.59 23.94 -8.31
CA TYR A 1012 -27.15 22.88 -7.43
C TYR A 1012 -27.71 23.08 -6.03
N ASP A 1013 -27.92 21.96 -5.32
CA ASP A 1013 -28.22 22.00 -3.90
C ASP A 1013 -26.96 22.19 -3.04
N ALA A 1014 -27.16 22.22 -1.73
CA ALA A 1014 -26.07 22.40 -0.77
C ALA A 1014 -25.08 21.23 -0.72
N LEU A 1015 -25.40 20.06 -1.28
CA LEU A 1015 -24.52 18.89 -1.37
C LEU A 1015 -23.69 18.90 -2.67
N GLY A 1016 -24.00 19.80 -3.61
CA GLY A 1016 -23.37 19.84 -4.93
C GLY A 1016 -24.07 18.97 -5.97
N ARG A 1017 -25.32 18.55 -5.74
CA ARG A 1017 -26.13 17.81 -6.72
C ARG A 1017 -26.93 18.75 -7.61
N VAL A 1018 -27.10 18.39 -8.88
CA VAL A 1018 -27.90 19.19 -9.84
C VAL A 1018 -29.39 19.07 -9.51
N VAL A 1019 -30.04 20.19 -9.20
CA VAL A 1019 -31.50 20.26 -8.96
C VAL A 1019 -32.26 20.92 -10.11
N GLU A 1020 -31.58 21.73 -10.91
CA GLU A 1020 -32.12 22.26 -12.17
C GLU A 1020 -31.04 22.21 -13.24
N SER A 1021 -31.44 21.89 -14.45
CA SER A 1021 -30.60 21.90 -15.64
C SER A 1021 -31.35 22.62 -16.77
N TYR A 1022 -30.61 23.37 -17.58
CA TYR A 1022 -31.14 24.11 -18.71
C TYR A 1022 -30.29 23.81 -19.94
N ASP A 1023 -30.94 23.52 -21.06
CA ASP A 1023 -30.27 23.38 -22.35
C ASP A 1023 -29.99 24.74 -23.01
N ALA A 1024 -29.44 24.71 -24.23
CA ALA A 1024 -29.09 25.90 -25.01
C ALA A 1024 -30.31 26.77 -25.39
N THR A 1025 -31.52 26.22 -25.41
CA THR A 1025 -32.77 26.97 -25.67
C THR A 1025 -33.34 27.61 -24.40
N GLY A 1026 -32.78 27.25 -23.23
CA GLY A 1026 -33.29 27.64 -21.93
C GLY A 1026 -34.42 26.74 -21.42
N ALA A 1027 -34.67 25.59 -22.06
CA ALA A 1027 -35.65 24.63 -21.57
C ALA A 1027 -35.17 24.01 -20.26
N LYS A 1028 -36.04 24.04 -19.24
CA LYS A 1028 -35.72 23.63 -17.87
C LYS A 1028 -36.09 22.18 -17.62
N THR A 1029 -35.17 21.44 -17.01
CA THR A 1029 -35.40 20.13 -16.38
C THR A 1029 -35.09 20.25 -14.89
N THR A 1030 -35.93 19.69 -14.01
CA THR A 1030 -35.69 19.66 -12.57
C THR A 1030 -35.38 18.26 -12.08
N THR A 1031 -34.54 18.14 -11.06
CA THR A 1031 -34.28 16.89 -10.35
C THR A 1031 -34.56 17.08 -8.86
N ALA A 1032 -35.50 16.32 -8.32
CA ALA A 1032 -35.74 16.24 -6.88
C ALA A 1032 -35.11 14.97 -6.33
N TYR A 1033 -34.37 15.08 -5.22
CA TYR A 1033 -33.77 13.94 -4.52
C TYR A 1033 -34.56 13.61 -3.25
N THR A 1034 -34.61 12.32 -2.90
CA THR A 1034 -35.17 11.83 -1.64
C THR A 1034 -34.07 11.15 -0.83
N PRO A 1035 -33.76 11.63 0.39
CA PRO A 1035 -34.15 12.93 0.93
C PRO A 1035 -33.50 14.10 0.16
N SER A 1036 -34.12 15.29 0.26
CA SER A 1036 -33.63 16.50 -0.41
C SER A 1036 -32.35 17.06 0.21
N ALA A 1037 -32.01 16.65 1.43
CA ALA A 1037 -30.75 16.93 2.11
C ALA A 1037 -30.35 15.76 3.03
N GLY A 1038 -29.05 15.55 3.21
CA GLY A 1038 -28.52 14.47 4.05
C GLY A 1038 -28.88 13.08 3.53
N GLY A 1039 -28.80 12.09 4.45
CA GLY A 1039 -29.17 10.68 4.22
C GLY A 1039 -28.40 9.99 3.09
N PRO A 1040 -28.57 8.67 2.93
CA PRO A 1040 -28.31 8.06 1.64
C PRO A 1040 -29.49 8.33 0.69
N VAL A 1041 -29.24 8.43 -0.62
CA VAL A 1041 -30.30 8.71 -1.61
C VAL A 1041 -31.15 7.47 -1.82
N THR A 1042 -32.47 7.58 -1.59
CA THR A 1042 -33.46 6.51 -1.77
C THR A 1042 -34.41 6.76 -2.93
N GLY A 1043 -34.31 7.90 -3.60
CA GLY A 1043 -35.06 8.14 -4.82
C GLY A 1043 -34.74 9.46 -5.50
N THR A 1044 -35.10 9.55 -6.77
CA THR A 1044 -34.97 10.74 -7.61
C THR A 1044 -36.23 10.93 -8.44
N THR A 1045 -36.60 12.18 -8.70
CA THR A 1045 -37.66 12.53 -9.65
C THR A 1045 -37.14 13.57 -10.62
N VAL A 1046 -37.08 13.22 -11.90
CA VAL A 1046 -36.67 14.13 -12.98
C VAL A 1046 -37.91 14.61 -13.71
N THR A 1047 -38.11 15.92 -13.81
CA THR A 1047 -39.23 16.52 -14.54
C THR A 1047 -38.72 17.33 -15.71
N ASN A 1048 -39.11 16.96 -16.93
CA ASN A 1048 -38.70 17.68 -18.14
C ASN A 1048 -39.49 18.99 -18.35
N VAL A 1049 -39.16 19.73 -19.39
CA VAL A 1049 -39.79 21.03 -19.71
C VAL A 1049 -41.29 20.95 -20.01
N LEU A 1050 -41.79 19.77 -20.41
CA LEU A 1050 -43.21 19.53 -20.67
C LEU A 1050 -43.99 19.16 -19.41
N GLY A 1051 -43.33 19.10 -18.25
CA GLY A 1051 -43.93 18.69 -16.98
C GLY A 1051 -44.05 17.17 -16.83
N HIS A 1052 -43.47 16.38 -17.74
CA HIS A 1052 -43.44 14.93 -17.60
C HIS A 1052 -42.41 14.53 -16.56
N ALA A 1053 -42.83 13.75 -15.57
CA ALA A 1053 -42.01 13.32 -14.46
C ALA A 1053 -41.65 11.84 -14.57
N GLU A 1054 -40.37 11.52 -14.43
CA GLU A 1054 -39.85 10.17 -14.23
C GLU A 1054 -39.37 10.05 -12.78
N ALA A 1055 -39.86 9.05 -12.06
CA ALA A 1055 -39.52 8.82 -10.66
C ALA A 1055 -38.81 7.48 -10.48
N VAL A 1056 -37.66 7.50 -9.81
CA VAL A 1056 -36.84 6.32 -9.50
C VAL A 1056 -36.82 6.12 -7.99
N THR A 1057 -37.10 4.90 -7.54
CA THR A 1057 -36.84 4.44 -6.17
C THR A 1057 -35.51 3.68 -6.17
N ILE A 1058 -34.62 4.00 -5.24
CA ILE A 1058 -33.23 3.53 -5.21
C ILE A 1058 -33.00 2.72 -3.93
N ASP A 1059 -32.32 1.58 -4.05
CA ASP A 1059 -31.70 0.94 -2.89
C ASP A 1059 -30.34 1.63 -2.59
N PRO A 1060 -30.19 2.30 -1.43
CA PRO A 1060 -28.97 3.03 -1.10
C PRO A 1060 -27.73 2.14 -0.86
N ALA A 1061 -27.89 0.81 -0.72
CA ALA A 1061 -26.74 -0.10 -0.58
C ALA A 1061 -25.76 0.03 -1.75
N TRP A 1062 -26.31 0.14 -2.97
CA TRP A 1062 -25.54 0.14 -4.21
C TRP A 1062 -25.84 1.35 -5.11
N GLY A 1063 -26.87 2.15 -4.78
CA GLY A 1063 -27.36 3.21 -5.67
C GLY A 1063 -28.17 2.67 -6.84
N GLU A 1064 -28.76 1.47 -6.69
CA GLU A 1064 -29.41 0.73 -7.77
C GLU A 1064 -30.94 0.95 -7.79
N PRO A 1065 -31.57 1.15 -8.97
CA PRO A 1065 -33.02 1.34 -9.09
C PRO A 1065 -33.85 0.09 -8.74
N THR A 1066 -34.71 0.18 -7.73
CA THR A 1066 -35.69 -0.88 -7.40
C THR A 1066 -37.05 -0.68 -8.05
N ALA A 1067 -37.38 0.56 -8.41
CA ALA A 1067 -38.56 0.89 -9.20
C ALA A 1067 -38.32 2.13 -10.05
N VAL A 1068 -38.85 2.15 -11.27
CA VAL A 1068 -38.88 3.31 -12.17
C VAL A 1068 -40.32 3.52 -12.62
N VAL A 1069 -40.84 4.72 -12.45
CA VAL A 1069 -42.12 5.17 -13.00
C VAL A 1069 -41.79 6.17 -14.10
N ASP A 1070 -42.10 5.83 -15.34
CA ASP A 1070 -41.84 6.69 -16.49
C ASP A 1070 -42.84 7.87 -16.57
N ALA A 1071 -42.57 8.76 -17.53
CA ALA A 1071 -43.41 9.91 -17.86
C ALA A 1071 -44.89 9.57 -18.15
N ASN A 1072 -45.19 8.34 -18.59
CA ASN A 1072 -46.53 7.86 -18.91
C ASN A 1072 -47.21 7.17 -17.71
N GLY A 1073 -46.60 7.25 -16.52
CA GLY A 1073 -47.07 6.58 -15.30
C GLY A 1073 -46.90 5.06 -15.34
N LYS A 1074 -46.07 4.53 -16.24
CA LYS A 1074 -45.80 3.09 -16.34
C LYS A 1074 -44.67 2.72 -15.40
N ARG A 1075 -44.89 1.66 -14.61
CA ARG A 1075 -43.97 1.20 -13.58
C ARG A 1075 -43.17 -0.01 -14.06
N THR A 1076 -41.86 0.05 -13.85
CA THR A 1076 -40.93 -1.07 -13.93
C THR A 1076 -40.37 -1.32 -12.54
N ASP A 1077 -40.34 -2.56 -12.07
CA ASP A 1077 -39.75 -2.93 -10.78
C ASP A 1077 -38.57 -3.90 -11.00
N ALA A 1078 -37.55 -3.82 -10.13
CA ALA A 1078 -36.42 -4.73 -10.13
C ALA A 1078 -36.15 -5.30 -8.71
N GLU A 1079 -35.59 -6.51 -8.66
CA GLU A 1079 -35.02 -7.10 -7.44
C GLU A 1079 -33.54 -7.39 -7.64
N TYR A 1080 -32.80 -7.39 -6.54
CA TYR A 1080 -31.36 -7.65 -6.50
C TYR A 1080 -31.06 -8.71 -5.44
N ASP A 1081 -29.97 -9.47 -5.62
CA ASP A 1081 -29.41 -10.29 -4.55
C ASP A 1081 -28.54 -9.45 -3.60
N ALA A 1082 -28.01 -10.07 -2.55
CA ALA A 1082 -27.24 -9.36 -1.54
C ALA A 1082 -25.87 -8.84 -2.00
N LEU A 1083 -25.44 -9.15 -3.24
CA LEU A 1083 -24.25 -8.55 -3.86
C LEU A 1083 -24.60 -7.36 -4.76
N GLY A 1084 -25.88 -7.04 -4.93
CA GLY A 1084 -26.36 -5.98 -5.80
C GLY A 1084 -26.51 -6.41 -7.26
N ARG A 1085 -26.61 -7.72 -7.53
CA ARG A 1085 -26.84 -8.23 -8.89
C ARG A 1085 -28.33 -8.42 -9.12
N ARG A 1086 -28.85 -7.93 -10.25
CA ARG A 1086 -30.28 -7.93 -10.56
C ARG A 1086 -30.81 -9.36 -10.72
N THR A 1087 -31.83 -9.76 -9.97
CA THR A 1087 -32.40 -11.12 -10.01
C THR A 1087 -33.75 -11.22 -10.72
N LYS A 1088 -34.55 -10.14 -10.74
CA LYS A 1088 -35.86 -10.12 -11.41
C LYS A 1088 -36.22 -8.74 -11.94
N VAL A 1089 -37.03 -8.70 -12.99
CA VAL A 1089 -37.58 -7.47 -13.58
C VAL A 1089 -39.05 -7.66 -13.92
N TRP A 1090 -39.88 -6.69 -13.55
CA TRP A 1090 -41.26 -6.54 -13.99
C TRP A 1090 -41.36 -5.30 -14.86
N LEU A 1091 -41.75 -5.48 -16.11
CA LEU A 1091 -42.00 -4.40 -17.07
C LEU A 1091 -43.45 -3.89 -16.93
N PRO A 1092 -43.77 -2.73 -17.54
CA PRO A 1092 -45.14 -2.23 -17.57
C PRO A 1092 -46.17 -3.28 -17.99
N GLY A 1093 -47.30 -3.32 -17.28
CA GLY A 1093 -48.38 -4.29 -17.53
C GLY A 1093 -48.33 -5.53 -16.63
N ARG A 1094 -47.25 -5.76 -15.85
CA ARG A 1094 -47.17 -6.86 -14.87
C ARG A 1094 -46.84 -6.33 -13.47
N SER A 1095 -47.83 -6.29 -12.58
CA SER A 1095 -47.67 -5.72 -11.24
C SER A 1095 -46.93 -6.66 -10.27
N LYS A 1096 -45.77 -6.23 -9.77
CA LYS A 1096 -45.04 -6.91 -8.68
C LYS A 1096 -45.88 -7.00 -7.41
N SER A 1097 -46.50 -5.91 -6.98
CA SER A 1097 -47.35 -5.88 -5.78
C SER A 1097 -48.64 -6.69 -5.93
N GLY A 1098 -49.11 -6.87 -7.18
CA GLY A 1098 -50.21 -7.76 -7.52
C GLY A 1098 -49.85 -9.24 -7.60
N GLY A 1099 -48.59 -9.61 -7.31
CA GLY A 1099 -48.13 -11.00 -7.34
C GLY A 1099 -47.91 -11.58 -8.73
N ALA A 1100 -47.82 -10.75 -9.77
CA ALA A 1100 -47.55 -11.23 -11.13
C ALA A 1100 -46.13 -11.83 -11.23
N THR A 1101 -45.95 -12.81 -12.11
CA THR A 1101 -44.60 -13.33 -12.42
C THR A 1101 -43.76 -12.27 -13.14
N PRO A 1102 -42.44 -12.23 -12.91
CA PRO A 1102 -41.54 -11.25 -13.53
C PRO A 1102 -41.41 -11.49 -15.04
N ASN A 1103 -41.15 -10.43 -15.81
CA ASN A 1103 -40.84 -10.54 -17.24
C ASN A 1103 -39.49 -11.22 -17.48
N GLN A 1104 -38.51 -10.94 -16.61
CA GLN A 1104 -37.18 -11.55 -16.68
C GLN A 1104 -36.72 -11.98 -15.29
N THR A 1105 -36.00 -13.09 -15.23
CA THR A 1105 -35.29 -13.53 -14.03
C THR A 1105 -33.83 -13.81 -14.37
N PHE A 1106 -32.95 -13.60 -13.42
CA PHE A 1106 -31.52 -13.84 -13.55
C PHE A 1106 -31.03 -14.72 -12.40
N ALA A 1107 -30.15 -15.65 -12.71
CA ALA A 1107 -29.44 -16.44 -11.72
C ALA A 1107 -27.94 -16.38 -11.99
N TYR A 1108 -27.17 -16.20 -10.91
CA TYR A 1108 -25.72 -16.07 -10.96
C TYR A 1108 -25.09 -17.26 -10.24
N LEU A 1109 -24.31 -18.04 -10.97
CA LEU A 1109 -23.54 -19.15 -10.44
C LEU A 1109 -22.06 -18.77 -10.44
N ILE A 1110 -21.51 -18.51 -9.26
CA ILE A 1110 -20.08 -18.32 -9.04
C ILE A 1110 -19.55 -19.53 -8.28
N ARG A 1111 -18.52 -20.16 -8.81
CA ARG A 1111 -17.93 -21.38 -8.25
C ARG A 1111 -16.52 -21.59 -8.78
N THR A 1112 -15.77 -22.44 -8.10
CA THR A 1112 -14.39 -22.81 -8.46
C THR A 1112 -14.25 -24.23 -9.00
N ASN A 1113 -15.34 -25.00 -9.01
CA ASN A 1113 -15.35 -26.41 -9.42
C ASN A 1113 -16.06 -26.65 -10.78
N GLY A 1114 -16.19 -25.61 -11.59
CA GLY A 1114 -16.74 -25.65 -12.94
C GLY A 1114 -17.02 -24.23 -13.45
N PRO A 1115 -17.38 -24.05 -14.74
CA PRO A 1115 -17.60 -22.72 -15.31
C PRO A 1115 -18.61 -21.92 -14.50
N SER A 1116 -18.31 -20.64 -14.29
CA SER A 1116 -19.27 -19.68 -13.74
C SER A 1116 -20.32 -19.37 -14.81
N ALA A 1117 -21.54 -19.05 -14.40
CA ALA A 1117 -22.64 -18.86 -15.34
C ALA A 1117 -23.58 -17.73 -14.94
N VAL A 1118 -24.06 -17.02 -15.95
CA VAL A 1118 -25.22 -16.13 -15.84
C VAL A 1118 -26.37 -16.78 -16.59
N SER A 1119 -27.50 -16.98 -15.93
CA SER A 1119 -28.71 -17.51 -16.55
C SER A 1119 -29.75 -16.42 -16.65
N THR A 1120 -30.32 -16.19 -17.83
CA THR A 1120 -31.37 -15.21 -18.06
C THR A 1120 -32.62 -15.94 -18.54
N ALA A 1121 -33.71 -15.85 -17.78
CA ALA A 1121 -35.00 -16.43 -18.15
C ALA A 1121 -35.99 -15.32 -18.53
N SER A 1122 -36.47 -15.34 -19.76
CA SER A 1122 -37.48 -14.41 -20.28
C SER A 1122 -38.86 -15.08 -20.34
N LEU A 1123 -39.88 -14.40 -19.84
CA LEU A 1123 -41.27 -14.87 -19.84
C LEU A 1123 -41.82 -14.97 -21.29
N ARG A 1124 -42.54 -16.06 -21.59
CA ARG A 1124 -43.27 -16.27 -22.83
C ARG A 1124 -44.76 -15.98 -22.68
N ASP A 1125 -45.46 -15.87 -23.80
CA ASP A 1125 -46.91 -15.59 -23.87
C ASP A 1125 -47.77 -16.68 -23.20
N ASP A 1126 -47.27 -17.92 -23.14
CA ASP A 1126 -47.93 -19.06 -22.47
C ASP A 1126 -47.70 -19.11 -20.94
N GLY A 1127 -46.96 -18.14 -20.40
CA GLY A 1127 -46.61 -18.06 -18.97
C GLY A 1127 -45.38 -18.88 -18.57
N SER A 1128 -44.75 -19.62 -19.49
CA SER A 1128 -43.49 -20.33 -19.26
C SER A 1128 -42.26 -19.41 -19.41
N TYR A 1129 -41.06 -19.89 -19.08
CA TYR A 1129 -39.81 -19.15 -19.28
C TYR A 1129 -38.91 -19.78 -20.34
N MET A 1130 -38.27 -18.93 -21.15
CA MET A 1130 -37.14 -19.27 -22.01
C MET A 1130 -35.84 -18.89 -21.33
N THR A 1131 -34.98 -19.86 -21.01
CA THR A 1131 -33.72 -19.61 -20.30
C THR A 1131 -32.52 -19.70 -21.23
N SER A 1132 -31.69 -18.66 -21.27
CA SER A 1132 -30.36 -18.66 -21.85
C SER A 1132 -29.29 -18.77 -20.77
N HIS A 1133 -28.12 -19.30 -21.12
CA HIS A 1133 -26.95 -19.36 -20.24
C HIS A 1133 -25.73 -18.77 -20.92
N GLU A 1134 -25.02 -17.90 -20.22
CA GLU A 1134 -23.68 -17.42 -20.58
C GLU A 1134 -22.68 -18.10 -19.66
N LEU A 1135 -21.71 -18.82 -20.24
CA LEU A 1135 -20.67 -19.54 -19.52
C LEU A 1135 -19.35 -18.80 -19.61
N TYR A 1136 -18.70 -18.66 -18.46
CA TYR A 1136 -17.44 -17.96 -18.30
C TYR A 1136 -16.35 -18.91 -17.83
N ASP A 1137 -15.13 -18.64 -18.28
CA ASP A 1137 -13.95 -19.30 -17.73
C ASP A 1137 -13.54 -18.71 -16.37
N GLY A 1138 -12.45 -19.24 -15.80
CA GLY A 1138 -11.90 -18.81 -14.52
C GLY A 1138 -11.46 -17.34 -14.47
N GLN A 1139 -11.28 -16.68 -15.62
CA GLN A 1139 -10.92 -15.26 -15.76
C GLN A 1139 -12.13 -14.37 -16.09
N LEU A 1140 -13.35 -14.91 -16.03
CA LEU A 1140 -14.58 -14.23 -16.42
C LEU A 1140 -14.62 -13.78 -17.88
N ARG A 1141 -13.90 -14.46 -18.78
CA ARG A 1141 -14.06 -14.27 -20.23
C ARG A 1141 -15.26 -15.11 -20.69
N LEU A 1142 -16.16 -14.49 -21.44
CA LEU A 1142 -17.29 -15.20 -22.04
C LEU A 1142 -16.73 -16.27 -23.00
N ARG A 1143 -17.13 -17.53 -22.81
CA ARG A 1143 -16.67 -18.66 -23.63
C ARG A 1143 -17.76 -19.23 -24.51
N GLN A 1144 -18.98 -19.27 -23.99
CA GLN A 1144 -20.10 -19.90 -24.68
C GLN A 1144 -21.42 -19.27 -24.26
N THR A 1145 -22.34 -19.13 -25.20
CA THR A 1145 -23.76 -18.87 -24.94
C THR A 1145 -24.61 -20.08 -25.31
N GLN A 1146 -25.63 -20.38 -24.51
CA GLN A 1146 -26.54 -21.51 -24.72
C GLN A 1146 -27.98 -21.03 -24.76
N LEU A 1147 -28.71 -21.44 -25.79
CA LEU A 1147 -30.13 -21.12 -26.00
C LEU A 1147 -30.95 -22.40 -26.18
N PRO A 1148 -32.23 -22.46 -25.77
CA PRO A 1148 -33.09 -23.61 -26.06
C PRO A 1148 -33.36 -23.73 -27.57
N ALA A 1149 -33.25 -24.94 -28.12
CA ALA A 1149 -33.58 -25.21 -29.53
C ALA A 1149 -35.08 -25.48 -29.72
N ALA A 1150 -35.62 -25.16 -30.90
CA ALA A 1150 -37.05 -25.30 -31.21
C ALA A 1150 -37.58 -26.74 -31.14
N GLU A 1151 -36.75 -27.74 -31.50
CA GLU A 1151 -37.11 -29.18 -31.50
C GLU A 1151 -36.61 -29.93 -30.25
N GLY A 1152 -36.14 -29.22 -29.22
CA GLY A 1152 -35.49 -29.79 -28.04
C GLY A 1152 -33.96 -29.80 -28.14
N GLY A 1153 -33.28 -29.74 -26.98
CA GLY A 1153 -31.82 -29.54 -26.92
C GLY A 1153 -31.43 -28.06 -26.77
N ARG A 1154 -30.20 -27.70 -27.17
CA ARG A 1154 -29.65 -26.34 -27.04
C ARG A 1154 -28.86 -25.94 -28.29
N VAL A 1155 -28.97 -24.67 -28.69
CA VAL A 1155 -28.08 -23.98 -29.64
C VAL A 1155 -26.91 -23.42 -28.85
N LEU A 1156 -25.68 -23.66 -29.32
CA LEU A 1156 -24.44 -23.23 -28.67
C LEU A 1156 -23.67 -22.27 -29.58
N THR A 1157 -23.23 -21.14 -29.03
CA THR A 1157 -22.32 -20.21 -29.72
C THR A 1157 -21.04 -20.07 -28.92
N ASP A 1158 -19.92 -20.52 -29.48
CA ASP A 1158 -18.59 -20.40 -28.89
C ASP A 1158 -17.91 -19.07 -29.28
N MET A 1159 -17.07 -18.53 -28.39
CA MET A 1159 -16.35 -17.24 -28.54
C MET A 1159 -14.86 -17.38 -28.85
#